data_AF-A0A7C6CWK3-F1
#
_entry.id   AF-A0A7C6CWK3-F1
#
_cell.length_a   1.000
_cell.length_b   1.000
_cell.length_c   1.000
_cell.angle_alpha   90.00
_cell.angle_beta   90.00
_cell.angle_gamma   90.00
#
_symmetry.space_group_name_H-M   'P 1'
#
loop_
_entity.id
_entity.type
_entity.pdbx_description
1 polymer ?
#
loop_
_entity_poly.entity_id
_entity_poly.type
_entity_poly.pdbx_seq_one_letter_code
_entity_poly.pdbx_strand_id
1 'polypeptide(L)'
;MENTNIAVDSGRHLRTFQEVEDVYMLYISSPEDRQRIVDAYHFVLEKHAGQTRRSGEPYYHHLLEVAYILASLQGGPNTIIAGLLHDIVEDTDVTVEDIQKRWGDEVSKIVDSLTKIQRLKLSKITSEEFQAEDHRKIFLGMARDIRVILIKLADRLHNLRTLDALTPDRQLAISKETLEVYVPIAERLGLDVIKSEMENICLFYLEPEKYQEIKKLLSKKTKVLQKNLDNIKKRIADSLFQKEIPFEISSRVKSIYSIYRKMYIKERRFEEIYDILALRILTNTEIQCYEILGFIHQMYKPVPGRFKDYIAMPKPNMYQSLHTIIVGGDGNFYEIQIRTKEMDRIAETGIAAHWAYKEGGYNSQAEQKDIENKLHWFRDFVSFSNETVTDTAETYMENLNRDIFDSHIYVFTPKGKVIELPTNATPVDFAYRIHTKIGDQCVGALVNGMMVPLNTILKTGDMVEIKTSRNSIGPSEGWLNFVVSGIAKSSIKKFITRKNAELLRDDKIARGKQSCTDAFRDRGIDEAEMMKMLDNSKFLDYFEVKDLDELFIGVSGRKPTANAIIEYFKIKRPIDYTTLTRRRDSKADGSAVYCKGAENIAISLANCCTPIPGDDIIGYITKGKGITVHRKQCPNIVNEKERVIEVFWHDDIEFTSYPVDIIIEASDRNNLLMDVMFVFNNNKVGVNNLHARSNPQNLSATISATIMVSDAKRLHDIFTLLKGITGVYRVSRLIH
;
A
#
# COMPACT_ATOMS: atom_id res chain seq x y z
N MET A 1 12.77 44.16 -13.38
CA MET A 1 12.26 44.02 -14.76
C MET A 1 13.45 43.80 -15.65
N GLU A 2 13.71 42.54 -15.99
CA GLU A 2 14.37 42.11 -17.23
C GLU A 2 14.21 40.59 -17.26
N ASN A 3 13.06 40.18 -17.82
CA ASN A 3 12.77 38.81 -18.19
C ASN A 3 13.78 38.41 -19.26
N THR A 4 14.87 37.77 -18.87
CA THR A 4 15.67 36.97 -19.79
C THR A 4 14.90 35.69 -20.05
N ASN A 5 13.96 35.77 -20.99
CA ASN A 5 13.44 34.63 -21.73
C ASN A 5 14.62 33.93 -22.40
N ILE A 6 15.23 32.98 -21.70
CA ILE A 6 16.02 31.94 -22.34
C ILE A 6 14.97 31.02 -22.96
N ALA A 7 14.54 31.37 -24.16
CA ALA A 7 13.87 30.43 -25.05
C ALA A 7 14.81 29.24 -25.21
N VAL A 8 14.44 28.12 -24.60
CA VAL A 8 14.98 26.82 -24.99
C VAL A 8 14.58 26.66 -26.44
N ASP A 9 15.56 26.76 -27.35
CA ASP A 9 15.40 26.40 -28.75
C ASP A 9 14.87 24.96 -28.78
N SER A 10 13.55 24.84 -28.96
CA SER A 10 12.82 23.57 -28.87
C SER A 10 12.88 22.87 -30.22
N GLY A 11 14.11 22.66 -30.73
CA GLY A 11 14.41 21.83 -31.89
C GLY A 11 13.98 20.38 -31.68
N ARG A 12 12.68 20.18 -31.52
CA ARG A 12 12.01 18.90 -31.36
C ARG A 12 11.90 18.32 -32.74
N HIS A 13 12.69 17.27 -32.93
CA HIS A 13 12.56 16.45 -34.11
C HIS A 13 11.22 15.72 -34.03
N LEU A 14 10.22 16.22 -34.75
CA LEU A 14 8.92 15.57 -34.86
C LEU A 14 9.09 14.31 -35.71
N ARG A 15 9.00 13.14 -35.07
CA ARG A 15 9.14 11.85 -35.76
C ARG A 15 8.08 11.70 -36.83
N THR A 16 8.52 11.18 -37.97
CA THR A 16 7.66 10.74 -39.06
C THR A 16 7.40 9.24 -38.95
N PHE A 17 6.32 8.75 -39.57
CA PHE A 17 6.06 7.31 -39.60
C PHE A 17 7.15 6.54 -40.36
N GLN A 18 7.81 7.17 -41.35
CA GLN A 18 8.94 6.57 -42.06
C GLN A 18 10.07 6.19 -41.09
N GLU A 19 10.36 7.02 -40.10
CA GLU A 19 11.40 6.72 -39.11
C GLU A 19 11.02 5.57 -38.18
N VAL A 20 9.71 5.39 -37.92
CA VAL A 20 9.21 4.21 -37.18
C VAL A 20 9.38 2.95 -38.04
N GLU A 21 9.02 3.05 -39.32
CA GLU A 21 9.18 2.00 -40.32
C GLU A 21 10.64 1.57 -40.49
N ASP A 22 11.55 2.51 -40.65
CA ASP A 22 12.98 2.25 -40.80
C ASP A 22 13.55 1.44 -39.63
N VAL A 23 13.01 1.61 -38.42
CA VAL A 23 13.43 0.85 -37.23
C VAL A 23 12.84 -0.55 -37.22
N TYR A 24 11.51 -0.70 -37.38
CA TYR A 24 10.90 -2.03 -37.27
C TYR A 24 11.17 -2.93 -38.48
N MET A 25 11.44 -2.35 -39.66
CA MET A 25 11.81 -3.09 -40.87
C MET A 25 13.10 -3.90 -40.71
N LEU A 26 13.97 -3.51 -39.77
CA LEU A 26 15.24 -4.20 -39.49
C LEU A 26 15.05 -5.58 -38.85
N TYR A 27 13.90 -5.83 -38.20
CA TYR A 27 13.69 -7.06 -37.42
C TYR A 27 12.32 -7.71 -37.60
N ILE A 28 11.29 -7.00 -38.09
CA ILE A 28 9.99 -7.60 -38.42
C ILE A 28 10.03 -8.02 -39.89
N SER A 29 10.12 -9.31 -40.20
CA SER A 29 10.24 -9.79 -41.60
C SER A 29 8.90 -10.01 -42.30
N SER A 30 7.84 -10.28 -41.55
CA SER A 30 6.50 -10.63 -42.05
C SER A 30 5.82 -9.44 -42.77
N PRO A 31 5.48 -9.55 -44.07
CA PRO A 31 4.76 -8.49 -44.79
C PRO A 31 3.36 -8.21 -44.23
N GLU A 32 2.68 -9.24 -43.71
CA GLU A 32 1.35 -9.13 -43.13
C GLU A 32 1.38 -8.30 -41.84
N ASP A 33 2.35 -8.58 -40.95
CA ASP A 33 2.48 -7.82 -39.70
C ASP A 33 2.92 -6.37 -39.93
N ARG A 34 3.75 -6.12 -40.94
CA ARG A 34 4.09 -4.76 -41.38
C ARG A 34 2.85 -4.01 -41.85
N GLN A 35 2.02 -4.64 -42.68
CA GLN A 35 0.78 -4.02 -43.16
C GLN A 35 -0.18 -3.71 -42.00
N ARG A 36 -0.30 -4.60 -41.01
CA ARG A 36 -1.13 -4.36 -39.81
C ARG A 36 -0.69 -3.14 -39.01
N ILE A 37 0.62 -2.84 -38.94
CA ILE A 37 1.16 -1.63 -38.31
C ILE A 37 0.81 -0.38 -39.12
N VAL A 38 0.93 -0.45 -40.45
CA VAL A 38 0.57 0.65 -41.37
C VAL A 38 -0.93 0.97 -41.26
N ASP A 39 -1.78 -0.06 -41.21
CA ASP A 39 -3.23 0.10 -41.07
C ASP A 39 -3.59 0.77 -39.73
N ALA A 40 -2.90 0.43 -38.65
CA ALA A 40 -3.07 1.08 -37.34
C ALA A 40 -2.66 2.56 -37.39
N TYR A 41 -1.57 2.89 -38.08
CA TYR A 41 -1.14 4.28 -38.28
C TYR A 41 -2.19 5.11 -39.04
N HIS A 42 -2.72 4.60 -40.16
CA HIS A 42 -3.76 5.29 -40.91
C HIS A 42 -5.05 5.47 -40.09
N PHE A 43 -5.43 4.46 -39.31
CA PHE A 43 -6.60 4.55 -38.44
C PHE A 43 -6.45 5.63 -37.36
N VAL A 44 -5.29 5.72 -36.74
CA VAL A 44 -4.97 6.75 -35.74
C VAL A 44 -4.97 8.15 -36.35
N LEU A 45 -4.38 8.31 -37.54
CA LEU A 45 -4.41 9.58 -38.26
C LEU A 45 -5.83 10.05 -38.55
N GLU A 46 -6.70 9.14 -38.99
CA GLU A 46 -8.10 9.44 -39.28
C GLU A 46 -8.85 9.85 -38.00
N LYS A 47 -8.70 9.08 -36.93
CA LYS A 47 -9.47 9.26 -35.70
C LYS A 47 -9.01 10.43 -34.84
N HIS A 48 -7.73 10.77 -34.85
CA HIS A 48 -7.18 11.94 -34.15
C HIS A 48 -7.05 13.17 -35.07
N ALA A 49 -7.71 13.16 -36.24
CA ALA A 49 -7.70 14.28 -37.16
C ALA A 49 -8.27 15.56 -36.50
N GLY A 50 -7.49 16.64 -36.53
CA GLY A 50 -7.87 17.93 -35.92
C GLY A 50 -7.63 18.03 -34.40
N GLN A 51 -7.13 16.98 -33.75
CA GLN A 51 -6.76 17.03 -32.33
C GLN A 51 -5.33 17.57 -32.16
N THR A 52 -5.18 18.55 -31.27
CA THR A 52 -3.88 19.17 -30.94
C THR A 52 -3.54 18.96 -29.46
N ARG A 53 -2.26 18.76 -29.19
CA ARG A 53 -1.72 18.65 -27.83
C ARG A 53 -1.59 20.03 -27.19
N ARG A 54 -1.37 20.08 -25.87
CA ARG A 54 -1.12 21.34 -25.14
C ARG A 54 0.13 22.09 -25.61
N SER A 55 1.08 21.40 -26.24
CA SER A 55 2.25 21.99 -26.90
C SER A 55 1.91 22.71 -28.22
N GLY A 56 0.70 22.53 -28.76
CA GLY A 56 0.27 23.04 -30.06
C GLY A 56 0.52 22.09 -31.24
N GLU A 57 1.23 20.98 -31.03
CA GLU A 57 1.52 19.98 -32.07
C GLU A 57 0.31 19.05 -32.28
N PRO A 58 0.11 18.51 -33.50
CA PRO A 58 -0.89 17.48 -33.75
C PRO A 58 -0.71 16.25 -32.85
N TYR A 59 -1.80 15.74 -32.31
CA TYR A 59 -1.77 14.67 -31.29
C TYR A 59 -1.10 13.38 -31.78
N TYR A 60 -1.25 13.04 -33.08
CA TYR A 60 -0.65 11.82 -33.65
C TYR A 60 0.88 11.76 -33.54
N HIS A 61 1.60 12.88 -33.40
CA HIS A 61 3.06 12.88 -33.20
C HIS A 61 3.45 12.18 -31.90
N HIS A 62 2.62 12.30 -30.84
CA HIS A 62 2.85 11.57 -29.61
C HIS A 62 2.78 10.05 -29.83
N LEU A 63 1.78 9.60 -30.58
CA LEU A 63 1.55 8.18 -30.86
C LEU A 63 2.69 7.60 -31.71
N LEU A 64 3.20 8.39 -32.67
CA LEU A 64 4.39 8.03 -33.46
C LEU A 64 5.65 7.92 -32.61
N GLU A 65 5.87 8.84 -31.67
CA GLU A 65 7.01 8.78 -30.75
C GLU A 65 6.93 7.56 -29.81
N VAL A 66 5.74 7.24 -29.30
CA VAL A 66 5.54 6.04 -28.49
C VAL A 66 5.83 4.79 -29.32
N ALA A 67 5.32 4.71 -30.55
CA ALA A 67 5.61 3.61 -31.46
C ALA A 67 7.10 3.51 -31.81
N TYR A 68 7.78 4.64 -32.02
CA TYR A 68 9.21 4.69 -32.27
C TYR A 68 10.02 4.15 -31.09
N ILE A 69 9.68 4.54 -29.87
CA ILE A 69 10.34 4.04 -28.65
C ILE A 69 10.13 2.52 -28.55
N LEU A 70 8.91 2.03 -28.76
CA LEU A 70 8.59 0.60 -28.70
C LEU A 70 9.31 -0.19 -29.81
N ALA A 71 9.40 0.35 -31.02
CA ALA A 71 10.17 -0.23 -32.12
C ALA A 71 11.68 -0.24 -31.83
N SER A 72 12.20 0.81 -31.20
CA SER A 72 13.60 0.89 -30.77
C SER A 72 13.95 -0.12 -29.68
N LEU A 73 12.96 -0.52 -28.86
CA LEU A 73 13.06 -1.63 -27.92
C LEU A 73 12.87 -3.01 -28.58
N GLN A 74 12.77 -3.07 -29.91
CA GLN A 74 12.48 -4.28 -30.68
C GLN A 74 11.15 -4.95 -30.29
N GLY A 75 10.14 -4.13 -29.96
CA GLY A 75 8.79 -4.62 -29.66
C GLY A 75 8.15 -5.35 -30.86
N GLY A 76 7.45 -6.44 -30.59
CA GLY A 76 6.70 -7.17 -31.62
C GLY A 76 5.54 -6.35 -32.22
N PRO A 77 4.96 -6.81 -33.35
CA PRO A 77 3.98 -6.04 -34.12
C PRO A 77 2.74 -5.67 -33.29
N ASN A 78 2.19 -6.61 -32.50
CA ASN A 78 1.05 -6.34 -31.63
C ASN A 78 1.35 -5.26 -30.57
N THR A 79 2.59 -5.16 -30.09
CA THR A 79 3.02 -4.13 -29.11
C THR A 79 3.10 -2.75 -29.76
N ILE A 80 3.65 -2.67 -30.98
CA ILE A 80 3.74 -1.41 -31.73
C ILE A 80 2.34 -0.92 -32.08
N ILE A 81 1.47 -1.81 -32.57
CA ILE A 81 0.06 -1.52 -32.88
C ILE A 81 -0.66 -1.02 -31.62
N ALA A 82 -0.53 -1.73 -30.49
CA ALA A 82 -1.15 -1.29 -29.23
C ALA A 82 -0.59 0.05 -28.73
N GLY A 83 0.69 0.34 -28.97
CA GLY A 83 1.29 1.64 -28.68
C GLY A 83 0.74 2.78 -29.54
N LEU A 84 0.48 2.54 -30.83
CA LEU A 84 -0.21 3.50 -31.70
C LEU A 84 -1.66 3.76 -31.23
N LEU A 85 -2.34 2.72 -30.75
CA LEU A 85 -3.75 2.76 -30.36
C LEU A 85 -3.98 3.09 -28.87
N HIS A 86 -2.95 3.36 -28.07
CA HIS A 86 -3.07 3.32 -26.61
C HIS A 86 -4.09 4.31 -26.01
N ASP A 87 -4.21 5.50 -26.60
CA ASP A 87 -5.12 6.56 -26.13
C ASP A 87 -6.39 6.70 -27.00
N ILE A 88 -6.56 5.87 -28.02
CA ILE A 88 -7.67 6.03 -29.00
C ILE A 88 -9.05 5.86 -28.36
N VAL A 89 -9.19 4.95 -27.39
CA VAL A 89 -10.47 4.65 -26.71
C VAL A 89 -10.87 5.75 -25.72
N GLU A 90 -9.93 6.61 -25.33
CA GLU A 90 -10.19 7.71 -24.40
C GLU A 90 -10.48 9.02 -25.12
N ASP A 91 -9.74 9.28 -26.19
CA ASP A 91 -9.78 10.55 -26.90
C ASP A 91 -10.74 10.56 -28.09
N THR A 92 -11.26 9.40 -28.51
CA THR A 92 -12.11 9.26 -29.70
C THR A 92 -13.38 8.45 -29.42
N ASP A 93 -14.23 8.28 -30.43
CA ASP A 93 -15.48 7.51 -30.41
C ASP A 93 -15.28 5.99 -30.52
N VAL A 94 -14.03 5.52 -30.63
CA VAL A 94 -13.69 4.11 -30.87
C VAL A 94 -13.86 3.27 -29.60
N THR A 95 -14.46 2.10 -29.73
CA THR A 95 -14.63 1.15 -28.62
C THR A 95 -13.58 0.04 -28.63
N VAL A 96 -13.39 -0.63 -27.47
CA VAL A 96 -12.51 -1.81 -27.37
C VAL A 96 -12.96 -2.93 -28.32
N GLU A 97 -14.27 -3.06 -28.56
CA GLU A 97 -14.85 -4.06 -29.48
C GLU A 97 -14.47 -3.79 -30.94
N ASP A 98 -14.34 -2.51 -31.34
CA ASP A 98 -13.88 -2.14 -32.68
C ASP A 98 -12.42 -2.52 -32.90
N ILE A 99 -11.59 -2.36 -31.87
CA ILE A 99 -10.18 -2.77 -31.88
C ILE A 99 -10.09 -4.30 -31.98
N GLN A 100 -10.91 -5.03 -31.22
CA GLN A 100 -10.97 -6.48 -31.26
C GLN A 100 -11.31 -7.03 -32.65
N LYS A 101 -12.28 -6.42 -33.35
CA LYS A 101 -12.68 -6.84 -34.71
C LYS A 101 -11.59 -6.61 -35.75
N ARG A 102 -10.79 -5.55 -35.61
CA ARG A 102 -9.78 -5.16 -36.61
C ARG A 102 -8.39 -5.77 -36.38
N TRP A 103 -7.93 -5.81 -35.14
CA TRP A 103 -6.56 -6.26 -34.80
C TRP A 103 -6.51 -7.50 -33.90
N GLY A 104 -7.66 -8.02 -33.49
CA GLY A 104 -7.79 -9.25 -32.73
C GLY A 104 -7.79 -9.06 -31.20
N ASP A 105 -7.96 -10.18 -30.50
CA ASP A 105 -8.14 -10.24 -29.04
C ASP A 105 -6.89 -9.80 -28.26
N GLU A 106 -5.69 -10.10 -28.76
CA GLU A 106 -4.45 -9.72 -28.07
C GLU A 106 -4.26 -8.20 -27.98
N VAL A 107 -4.37 -7.49 -29.10
CA VAL A 107 -4.23 -6.02 -29.13
C VAL A 107 -5.33 -5.38 -28.30
N SER A 108 -6.57 -5.88 -28.42
CA SER A 108 -7.72 -5.40 -27.64
C SER A 108 -7.50 -5.51 -26.13
N LYS A 109 -6.93 -6.62 -25.63
CA LYS A 109 -6.64 -6.82 -24.21
C LYS A 109 -5.59 -5.86 -23.68
N ILE A 110 -4.55 -5.56 -24.48
CA ILE A 110 -3.50 -4.60 -24.11
C ILE A 110 -4.10 -3.20 -24.02
N VAL A 111 -4.85 -2.76 -25.04
CA VAL A 111 -5.47 -1.43 -25.06
C VAL A 111 -6.50 -1.27 -23.95
N ASP A 112 -7.38 -2.25 -23.72
CA ASP A 112 -8.34 -2.24 -22.61
C ASP A 112 -7.64 -2.11 -21.24
N SER A 113 -6.51 -2.80 -21.05
CA SER A 113 -5.72 -2.69 -19.83
C SER A 113 -5.12 -1.30 -19.65
N LEU A 114 -4.68 -0.65 -20.72
CA LEU A 114 -4.14 0.72 -20.72
C LEU A 114 -5.23 1.76 -20.41
N THR A 115 -6.38 1.67 -21.07
CA THR A 115 -7.54 2.55 -20.85
C THR A 115 -8.07 2.47 -19.40
N LYS A 116 -8.13 1.26 -18.81
CA LYS A 116 -8.55 1.10 -17.41
C LYS A 116 -7.63 1.79 -16.42
N ILE A 117 -6.34 1.89 -16.73
CA ILE A 117 -5.35 2.59 -15.90
C ILE A 117 -5.54 4.12 -15.97
N GLN A 118 -5.91 4.66 -17.13
CA GLN A 118 -6.02 6.11 -17.34
C GLN A 118 -7.35 6.71 -16.86
N ARG A 119 -8.49 6.06 -17.10
CA ARG A 119 -9.84 6.55 -16.69
C ARG A 119 -9.98 6.87 -15.20
N LEU A 120 -9.16 6.27 -14.34
CA LEU A 120 -9.17 6.47 -12.90
C LEU A 120 -8.37 7.69 -12.44
N LYS A 121 -7.34 8.10 -13.19
CA LYS A 121 -6.59 9.34 -12.92
C LYS A 121 -7.45 10.60 -13.07
N LEU A 122 -8.58 10.51 -13.77
CA LEU A 122 -9.52 11.60 -13.99
C LEU A 122 -10.48 11.80 -12.79
N SER A 123 -10.60 10.84 -11.86
CA SER A 123 -11.34 11.04 -10.60
C SER A 123 -10.46 11.76 -9.57
N LYS A 124 -10.60 13.09 -9.52
CA LYS A 124 -10.13 14.06 -8.50
C LYS A 124 -9.06 13.57 -7.51
N ILE A 125 -7.83 13.99 -7.80
CA ILE A 125 -6.63 13.99 -6.95
C ILE A 125 -6.90 14.77 -5.64
N THR A 126 -7.11 14.10 -4.51
CA THR A 126 -6.95 14.73 -3.18
C THR A 126 -6.69 13.79 -1.98
N SER A 127 -6.55 12.47 -2.14
CA SER A 127 -6.09 11.60 -1.03
C SER A 127 -4.92 10.70 -1.42
N GLU A 128 -4.04 10.43 -0.47
CA GLU A 128 -2.93 9.47 -0.58
C GLU A 128 -3.47 8.05 -0.89
N GLU A 129 -4.64 7.72 -0.36
CA GLU A 129 -5.37 6.47 -0.61
C GLU A 129 -5.72 6.27 -2.11
N PHE A 130 -6.04 7.34 -2.84
CA PHE A 130 -6.32 7.27 -4.29
C PHE A 130 -5.05 7.04 -5.13
N GLN A 131 -3.90 7.61 -4.73
CA GLN A 131 -2.63 7.35 -5.42
C GLN A 131 -2.19 5.89 -5.25
N ALA A 132 -2.44 5.32 -4.07
CA ALA A 132 -2.21 3.91 -3.79
C ALA A 132 -3.10 3.00 -4.67
N GLU A 133 -4.38 3.34 -4.87
CA GLU A 133 -5.27 2.61 -5.78
C GLU A 133 -4.83 2.66 -7.26
N ASP A 134 -4.42 3.84 -7.74
CA ASP A 134 -3.99 4.03 -9.13
C ASP A 134 -2.75 3.19 -9.42
N HIS A 135 -1.75 3.24 -8.54
CA HIS A 135 -0.57 2.41 -8.66
C HIS A 135 -0.91 0.91 -8.52
N ARG A 136 -1.79 0.50 -7.60
CA ARG A 136 -2.25 -0.89 -7.47
C ARG A 136 -2.84 -1.41 -8.79
N LYS A 137 -3.65 -0.59 -9.46
CA LYS A 137 -4.29 -0.98 -10.73
C LYS A 137 -3.31 -0.99 -11.90
N ILE A 138 -2.33 -0.07 -11.92
CA ILE A 138 -1.16 -0.19 -12.80
C ILE A 138 -0.51 -1.56 -12.60
N PHE A 139 -0.14 -1.92 -11.37
CA PHE A 139 0.49 -3.21 -11.08
C PHE A 139 -0.38 -4.44 -11.42
N LEU A 140 -1.70 -4.37 -11.24
CA LEU A 140 -2.64 -5.44 -11.62
C LEU A 140 -2.80 -5.58 -13.14
N GLY A 141 -2.83 -4.46 -13.87
CA GLY A 141 -2.85 -4.46 -15.34
C GLY A 141 -1.54 -5.01 -15.91
N MET A 142 -0.41 -4.64 -15.30
CA MET A 142 0.91 -5.18 -15.62
C MET A 142 1.02 -6.68 -15.38
N ALA A 143 0.44 -7.18 -14.28
CA ALA A 143 0.49 -8.60 -13.90
C ALA A 143 -0.13 -9.54 -14.94
N ARG A 144 -1.01 -9.02 -15.81
CA ARG A 144 -1.64 -9.78 -16.90
C ARG A 144 -0.80 -9.78 -18.17
N ASP A 145 -0.18 -8.66 -18.52
CA ASP A 145 0.64 -8.53 -19.71
C ASP A 145 1.70 -7.44 -19.54
N ILE A 146 2.97 -7.85 -19.62
CA ILE A 146 4.14 -6.97 -19.51
C ILE A 146 4.24 -5.95 -20.66
N ARG A 147 3.61 -6.17 -21.82
CA ARG A 147 3.57 -5.20 -22.92
C ARG A 147 2.87 -3.92 -22.50
N VAL A 148 1.89 -4.01 -21.59
CA VAL A 148 1.18 -2.86 -21.02
C VAL A 148 2.16 -1.93 -20.30
N ILE A 149 3.14 -2.46 -19.54
CA ILE A 149 4.14 -1.59 -18.88
C ILE A 149 5.13 -0.97 -19.85
N LEU A 150 5.54 -1.70 -20.89
CA LEU A 150 6.45 -1.15 -21.90
C LEU A 150 5.81 0.05 -22.61
N ILE A 151 4.55 -0.10 -23.03
CA ILE A 151 3.79 0.98 -23.64
C ILE A 151 3.65 2.15 -22.67
N LYS A 152 3.36 1.89 -21.39
CA LYS A 152 3.23 2.97 -20.39
C LYS A 152 4.55 3.67 -20.07
N LEU A 153 5.67 2.96 -20.09
CA LEU A 153 7.00 3.56 -19.96
C LEU A 153 7.37 4.40 -21.18
N ALA A 154 7.04 3.95 -22.39
CA ALA A 154 7.24 4.71 -23.62
C ALA A 154 6.39 5.99 -23.64
N ASP A 155 5.09 5.87 -23.31
CA ASP A 155 4.18 7.01 -23.11
C ASP A 155 4.74 7.99 -22.06
N ARG A 156 5.10 7.49 -20.88
CA ARG A 156 5.67 8.33 -19.81
C ARG A 156 6.95 9.03 -20.25
N LEU A 157 7.84 8.35 -20.97
CA LEU A 157 9.08 8.95 -21.48
C LEU A 157 8.78 10.11 -22.44
N HIS A 158 7.86 9.91 -23.38
CA HIS A 158 7.47 10.98 -24.30
C HIS A 158 6.80 12.15 -23.56
N ASN A 159 5.98 11.87 -22.54
CA ASN A 159 5.40 12.91 -21.68
C ASN A 159 6.47 13.72 -20.94
N LEU A 160 7.57 13.10 -20.51
CA LEU A 160 8.70 13.81 -19.91
C LEU A 160 9.48 14.66 -20.93
N ARG A 161 9.67 14.17 -22.15
CA ARG A 161 10.33 14.92 -23.24
C ARG A 161 9.59 16.20 -23.63
N THR A 162 8.29 16.28 -23.31
CA THR A 162 7.38 17.38 -23.66
C THR A 162 6.80 18.08 -22.43
N LEU A 163 7.45 17.91 -21.28
CA LEU A 163 6.94 18.36 -19.98
C LEU A 163 6.92 19.87 -19.82
N ASP A 164 7.77 20.58 -20.54
CA ASP A 164 7.91 22.04 -20.52
C ASP A 164 6.64 22.80 -20.95
N ALA A 165 5.75 22.17 -21.72
CA ALA A 165 4.45 22.74 -22.10
C ALA A 165 3.43 22.80 -20.94
N LEU A 166 3.74 22.19 -19.78
CA LEU A 166 2.86 22.18 -18.60
C LEU A 166 3.24 23.25 -17.57
N THR A 167 2.35 23.50 -16.61
CA THR A 167 2.63 24.41 -15.48
C THR A 167 3.71 23.84 -14.54
N PRO A 168 4.51 24.69 -13.86
CA PRO A 168 5.58 24.23 -12.97
C PRO A 168 5.15 23.19 -11.92
N ASP A 169 3.97 23.38 -11.30
CA ASP A 169 3.45 22.43 -10.31
C ASP A 169 3.23 21.04 -10.90
N ARG A 170 2.72 20.97 -12.13
CA ARG A 170 2.52 19.71 -12.85
C ARG A 170 3.84 19.09 -13.29
N GLN A 171 4.81 19.90 -13.70
CA GLN A 171 6.16 19.44 -14.04
C GLN A 171 6.82 18.74 -12.85
N LEU A 172 6.73 19.34 -11.65
CA LEU A 172 7.27 18.78 -10.42
C LEU A 172 6.53 17.50 -10.01
N ALA A 173 5.19 17.51 -10.02
CA ALA A 173 4.38 16.34 -9.67
C ALA A 173 4.68 15.13 -10.57
N ILE A 174 4.71 15.34 -11.90
CA ILE A 174 5.01 14.28 -12.87
C ILE A 174 6.45 13.77 -12.73
N SER A 175 7.42 14.67 -12.52
CA SER A 175 8.82 14.28 -12.33
C SER A 175 9.01 13.45 -11.06
N LYS A 176 8.32 13.82 -9.97
CA LYS A 176 8.33 13.06 -8.71
C LYS A 176 7.69 11.67 -8.87
N GLU A 177 6.49 11.60 -9.45
CA GLU A 177 5.81 10.33 -9.78
C GLU A 177 6.71 9.42 -10.63
N THR A 178 7.41 10.01 -11.62
CA THR A 178 8.30 9.26 -12.50
C THR A 178 9.49 8.66 -11.75
N LEU A 179 10.19 9.43 -10.91
CA LEU A 179 11.32 8.93 -10.14
C LEU A 179 10.93 7.86 -9.11
N GLU A 180 9.77 8.03 -8.47
CA GLU A 180 9.31 7.13 -7.41
C GLU A 180 8.72 5.83 -7.96
N VAL A 181 8.07 5.88 -9.12
CA VAL A 181 7.30 4.73 -9.65
C VAL A 181 7.89 4.17 -10.94
N TYR A 182 8.05 4.98 -11.98
CA TYR A 182 8.36 4.49 -13.33
C TYR A 182 9.84 4.14 -13.50
N VAL A 183 10.75 4.93 -12.91
CA VAL A 183 12.21 4.69 -12.99
C VAL A 183 12.61 3.34 -12.37
N PRO A 184 12.16 2.97 -11.16
CA PRO A 184 12.55 1.67 -10.60
C PRO A 184 11.92 0.50 -11.35
N ILE A 185 10.73 0.67 -11.94
CA ILE A 185 10.14 -0.35 -12.83
C ILE A 185 11.03 -0.53 -14.07
N ALA A 186 11.45 0.56 -14.72
CA ALA A 186 12.37 0.51 -15.85
C ALA A 186 13.71 -0.16 -15.48
N GLU A 187 14.24 0.10 -14.27
CA GLU A 187 15.45 -0.55 -13.77
C GLU A 187 15.31 -2.07 -13.64
N ARG A 188 14.20 -2.52 -13.05
CA ARG A 188 13.88 -3.95 -12.88
C ARG A 188 13.65 -4.67 -14.20
N LEU A 189 13.09 -3.97 -15.19
CA LEU A 189 12.91 -4.48 -16.54
C LEU A 189 14.21 -4.49 -17.36
N GLY A 190 15.29 -3.88 -16.85
CA GLY A 190 16.57 -3.79 -17.54
C GLY A 190 16.63 -2.71 -18.62
N LEU A 191 15.66 -1.79 -18.64
CA LEU A 191 15.54 -0.72 -19.63
C LEU A 191 16.45 0.47 -19.28
N ASP A 192 17.78 0.26 -19.29
CA ASP A 192 18.75 1.24 -18.78
C ASP A 192 18.76 2.57 -19.56
N VAL A 193 18.50 2.53 -20.88
CA VAL A 193 18.42 3.72 -21.73
C VAL A 193 17.24 4.60 -21.31
N ILE A 194 16.04 4.01 -21.27
CA ILE A 194 14.81 4.69 -20.86
C ILE A 194 14.94 5.20 -19.43
N LYS A 195 15.40 4.35 -18.51
CA LYS A 195 15.63 4.72 -17.12
C LYS A 195 16.55 5.94 -16.99
N SER A 196 17.72 5.88 -17.63
CA SER A 196 18.73 6.95 -17.53
C SER A 196 18.22 8.28 -18.10
N GLU A 197 17.41 8.21 -19.17
CA GLU A 197 16.79 9.39 -19.79
C GLU A 197 15.72 9.99 -18.87
N MET A 198 14.79 9.17 -18.36
CA MET A 198 13.77 9.60 -17.39
C MET A 198 14.42 10.25 -16.16
N GLU A 199 15.42 9.59 -15.58
CA GLU A 199 16.18 10.08 -14.42
C GLU A 199 16.77 11.48 -14.65
N ASN A 200 17.38 11.71 -15.83
CA ASN A 200 17.99 13.00 -16.16
C ASN A 200 16.96 14.11 -16.38
N ILE A 201 15.85 13.81 -17.07
CA ILE A 201 14.77 14.78 -17.28
C ILE A 201 14.14 15.16 -15.94
N CYS A 202 13.86 14.17 -15.08
CA CYS A 202 13.28 14.44 -13.77
C CYS A 202 14.22 15.27 -12.89
N LEU A 203 15.53 15.00 -12.91
CA LEU A 203 16.50 15.80 -12.17
C LEU A 203 16.54 17.26 -12.66
N PHE A 204 16.43 17.47 -13.97
CA PHE A 204 16.40 18.79 -14.56
C PHE A 204 15.23 19.64 -14.03
N TYR A 205 14.05 19.05 -13.87
CA TYR A 205 12.86 19.76 -13.37
C TYR A 205 12.81 19.86 -11.83
N LEU A 206 13.23 18.82 -11.11
CA LEU A 206 13.17 18.80 -9.65
C LEU A 206 14.26 19.65 -9.00
N GLU A 207 15.48 19.61 -9.56
CA GLU A 207 16.68 20.20 -8.95
C GLU A 207 17.56 20.85 -10.05
N PRO A 208 17.07 21.92 -10.72
CA PRO A 208 17.74 22.50 -11.89
C PRO A 208 19.14 23.04 -11.59
N GLU A 209 19.36 23.61 -10.41
CA GLU A 209 20.66 24.15 -10.00
C GLU A 209 21.73 23.06 -9.93
N LYS A 210 21.42 21.95 -9.25
CA LYS A 210 22.31 20.79 -9.11
C LYS A 210 22.57 20.12 -10.47
N TYR A 211 21.56 20.04 -11.33
CA TYR A 211 21.73 19.53 -12.69
C TYR A 211 22.74 20.36 -13.51
N GLN A 212 22.62 21.70 -13.47
CA GLN A 212 23.53 22.59 -14.20
C GLN A 212 24.95 22.57 -13.62
N GLU A 213 25.09 22.48 -12.30
CA GLU A 213 26.38 22.33 -11.63
C GLU A 213 27.12 21.07 -12.11
N ILE A 214 26.46 19.91 -12.02
CA ILE A 214 27.04 18.63 -12.46
C ILE A 214 27.37 18.66 -13.95
N LYS A 215 26.48 19.23 -14.78
CA LYS A 215 26.71 19.35 -16.23
C LYS A 215 27.98 20.15 -16.53
N LYS A 216 28.20 21.27 -15.83
CA LYS A 216 29.44 22.08 -15.97
C LYS A 216 30.67 21.30 -15.53
N LEU A 217 30.64 20.68 -14.34
CA LEU A 217 31.75 19.89 -13.80
C LEU A 217 32.11 18.71 -14.72
N LEU A 218 31.11 18.00 -15.22
CA LEU A 218 31.26 16.88 -16.15
C LEU A 218 31.92 17.34 -17.45
N SER A 219 31.44 18.42 -18.08
CA SER A 219 31.99 18.92 -19.34
C SER A 219 33.49 19.27 -19.26
N LYS A 220 33.93 19.81 -18.12
CA LYS A 220 35.34 20.17 -17.86
C LYS A 220 36.20 18.92 -17.66
N LYS A 221 35.75 17.96 -16.85
CA LYS A 221 36.53 16.75 -16.52
C LYS A 221 36.58 15.75 -17.68
N THR A 222 35.49 15.61 -18.45
CA THR A 222 35.42 14.70 -19.60
C THR A 222 36.44 15.04 -20.68
N LYS A 223 36.67 16.33 -21.00
CA LYS A 223 37.68 16.72 -22.01
C LYS A 223 39.09 16.26 -21.65
N VAL A 224 39.44 16.29 -20.37
CA VAL A 224 40.76 15.85 -19.87
C VAL A 224 40.86 14.33 -19.89
N LEU A 225 39.86 13.64 -19.34
CA LEU A 225 39.87 12.18 -19.24
C LEU A 225 39.76 11.50 -20.61
N GLN A 226 39.06 12.09 -21.58
CA GLN A 226 38.88 11.49 -22.92
C GLN A 226 40.21 11.28 -23.63
N LYS A 227 41.13 12.25 -23.57
CA LYS A 227 42.45 12.14 -24.23
C LYS A 227 43.26 10.95 -23.71
N ASN A 228 43.23 10.72 -22.39
CA ASN A 228 43.93 9.60 -21.77
C ASN A 228 43.21 8.28 -22.05
N LEU A 229 41.88 8.28 -22.01
CA LEU A 229 41.05 7.13 -22.35
C LEU A 229 41.28 6.69 -23.81
N ASP A 230 41.42 7.62 -24.75
CA ASP A 230 41.69 7.32 -26.15
C ASP A 230 43.06 6.64 -26.34
N ASN A 231 44.06 7.01 -25.53
CA ASN A 231 45.36 6.33 -25.52
C ASN A 231 45.25 4.90 -24.96
N ILE A 232 44.49 4.71 -23.89
CA ILE A 232 44.21 3.37 -23.31
C ILE A 232 43.45 2.53 -24.33
N LYS A 233 42.43 3.10 -24.98
CA LYS A 233 41.64 2.46 -26.03
C LYS A 233 42.53 1.96 -27.17
N LYS A 234 43.44 2.80 -27.68
CA LYS A 234 44.39 2.41 -28.73
C LYS A 234 45.26 1.24 -28.32
N ARG A 235 45.88 1.31 -27.13
CA ARG A 235 46.74 0.23 -26.63
C ARG A 235 45.99 -1.10 -26.47
N ILE A 236 44.78 -1.07 -25.92
CA ILE A 236 43.93 -2.26 -25.79
C ILE A 236 43.56 -2.78 -27.17
N ALA A 237 43.16 -1.91 -28.10
CA ALA A 237 42.82 -2.29 -29.47
C ALA A 237 44.00 -2.95 -30.21
N ASP A 238 45.21 -2.38 -30.12
CA ASP A 238 46.41 -2.94 -30.75
C ASP A 238 46.74 -4.34 -30.20
N SER A 239 46.63 -4.51 -28.87
CA SER A 239 46.85 -5.80 -28.20
C SER A 239 45.83 -6.85 -28.63
N LEU A 240 44.54 -6.49 -28.69
CA LEU A 240 43.48 -7.41 -29.11
C LEU A 240 43.56 -7.75 -30.61
N PHE A 241 43.99 -6.80 -31.44
CA PHE A 241 44.17 -7.02 -32.87
C PHE A 241 45.29 -8.02 -33.16
N GLN A 242 46.42 -7.94 -32.45
CA GLN A 242 47.52 -8.91 -32.55
C GLN A 242 47.13 -10.34 -32.17
N LYS A 243 46.06 -10.49 -31.39
CA LYS A 243 45.54 -11.77 -30.90
C LYS A 243 44.35 -12.28 -31.73
N GLU A 244 43.97 -11.58 -32.79
CA GLU A 244 42.87 -11.93 -33.70
C GLU A 244 41.50 -12.07 -33.00
N ILE A 245 41.30 -11.39 -31.88
CA ILE A 245 40.02 -11.40 -31.17
C ILE A 245 39.09 -10.34 -31.78
N PRO A 246 37.85 -10.67 -32.18
CA PRO A 246 36.89 -9.69 -32.65
C PRO A 246 36.43 -8.81 -31.47
N PHE A 247 36.62 -7.51 -31.60
CA PHE A 247 36.20 -6.55 -30.58
C PHE A 247 35.59 -5.28 -31.18
N GLU A 248 34.71 -4.64 -30.41
CA GLU A 248 34.25 -3.28 -30.63
C GLU A 248 34.43 -2.50 -29.33
N ILE A 249 35.18 -1.40 -29.37
CA ILE A 249 35.49 -0.61 -28.17
C ILE A 249 34.85 0.78 -28.30
N SER A 250 34.02 1.14 -27.33
CA SER A 250 33.39 2.45 -27.21
C SER A 250 33.62 3.05 -25.82
N SER A 251 33.67 4.37 -25.74
CA SER A 251 33.73 5.10 -24.48
C SER A 251 32.32 5.54 -24.09
N ARG A 252 31.89 5.25 -22.85
CA ARG A 252 30.60 5.64 -22.30
C ARG A 252 30.81 6.68 -21.19
N VAL A 253 30.05 7.77 -21.24
CA VAL A 253 29.94 8.73 -20.14
C VAL A 253 28.82 8.28 -19.20
N LYS A 254 29.03 8.34 -17.89
CA LYS A 254 27.95 8.09 -16.92
C LYS A 254 26.86 9.18 -17.01
N SER A 255 25.62 8.74 -16.78
CA SER A 255 24.45 9.62 -16.70
C SER A 255 24.61 10.68 -15.58
N ILE A 256 24.08 11.89 -15.81
CA ILE A 256 24.14 13.01 -14.86
C ILE A 256 23.49 12.61 -13.54
N TYR A 257 22.32 11.96 -13.59
CA TYR A 257 21.64 11.48 -12.39
C TYR A 257 22.46 10.47 -11.58
N SER A 258 23.22 9.60 -12.24
CA SER A 258 24.09 8.65 -11.54
C SER A 258 25.23 9.35 -10.79
N ILE A 259 25.71 10.49 -11.28
CA ILE A 259 26.69 11.35 -10.60
C ILE A 259 26.00 12.08 -9.44
N TYR A 260 24.80 12.63 -9.68
CA TYR A 260 23.97 13.25 -8.65
C TYR A 260 23.76 12.34 -7.43
N ARG A 261 23.33 11.08 -7.66
CA ARG A 261 23.16 10.11 -6.57
C ARG A 261 24.44 9.87 -5.78
N LYS A 262 25.61 9.90 -6.41
CA LYS A 262 26.88 9.71 -5.70
C LYS A 262 27.30 10.94 -4.91
N MET A 263 27.06 12.13 -5.44
CA MET A 263 27.42 13.38 -4.79
C MET A 263 26.52 13.70 -3.61
N TYR A 264 25.20 13.72 -3.83
CA TYR A 264 24.25 14.24 -2.85
C TYR A 264 23.63 13.15 -1.97
N ILE A 265 23.38 11.94 -2.49
CA ILE A 265 22.77 10.85 -1.69
C ILE A 265 23.84 10.06 -0.93
N LYS A 266 25.00 9.81 -1.56
CA LYS A 266 26.12 9.07 -0.95
C LYS A 266 27.20 9.96 -0.36
N GLU A 267 26.97 11.27 -0.34
CA GLU A 267 27.86 12.30 0.24
C GLU A 267 29.33 12.20 -0.22
N ARG A 268 29.56 11.87 -1.50
CA ARG A 268 30.92 11.80 -2.07
C ARG A 268 31.29 13.09 -2.77
N ARG A 269 32.55 13.51 -2.62
CA ARG A 269 33.07 14.64 -3.41
C ARG A 269 33.20 14.27 -4.88
N PHE A 270 33.02 15.22 -5.79
CA PHE A 270 33.10 14.98 -7.23
C PHE A 270 34.49 14.46 -7.68
N GLU A 271 35.54 14.85 -6.97
CA GLU A 271 36.92 14.40 -7.19
C GLU A 271 37.08 12.90 -6.92
N GLU A 272 36.35 12.36 -5.95
CA GLU A 272 36.39 10.94 -5.54
C GLU A 272 35.57 10.02 -6.46
N ILE A 273 34.82 10.60 -7.40
CA ILE A 273 34.10 9.87 -8.42
C ILE A 273 35.07 9.60 -9.58
N TYR A 274 35.69 8.43 -9.52
CA TYR A 274 36.66 8.00 -10.54
C TYR A 274 36.00 7.38 -11.76
N ASP A 275 34.78 6.85 -11.62
CA ASP A 275 34.10 6.04 -12.62
C ASP A 275 33.19 6.89 -13.54
N ILE A 276 33.62 8.10 -13.88
CA ILE A 276 32.86 9.04 -14.73
C ILE A 276 32.85 8.57 -16.19
N LEU A 277 34.00 8.13 -16.68
CA LEU A 277 34.16 7.50 -17.99
C LEU A 277 34.37 6.00 -17.80
N ALA A 278 33.68 5.22 -18.62
CA ALA A 278 33.87 3.79 -18.71
C ALA A 278 34.24 3.40 -20.15
N LEU A 279 35.11 2.42 -20.29
CA LEU A 279 35.41 1.78 -21.57
C LEU A 279 34.53 0.54 -21.71
N ARG A 280 33.72 0.48 -22.76
CA ARG A 280 32.90 -0.69 -23.09
C ARG A 280 33.61 -1.48 -24.20
N ILE A 281 33.78 -2.78 -23.99
CA ILE A 281 34.37 -3.71 -24.96
C ILE A 281 33.32 -4.79 -25.26
N LEU A 282 32.91 -4.86 -26.52
CA LEU A 282 31.98 -5.86 -27.03
C LEU A 282 32.73 -6.93 -27.80
N THR A 283 32.36 -8.18 -27.60
CA THR A 283 32.91 -9.34 -28.34
C THR A 283 31.81 -10.34 -28.70
N ASN A 284 32.16 -11.48 -29.27
CA ASN A 284 31.17 -12.45 -29.77
C ASN A 284 30.84 -13.54 -28.75
N THR A 285 31.82 -14.05 -28.00
CA THR A 285 31.64 -15.19 -27.07
C THR A 285 31.99 -14.85 -25.63
N GLU A 286 31.41 -15.59 -24.67
CA GLU A 286 31.71 -15.42 -23.25
C GLU A 286 33.17 -15.75 -22.91
N ILE A 287 33.74 -16.76 -23.59
CA ILE A 287 35.16 -17.15 -23.44
C ILE A 287 36.05 -15.96 -23.78
N GLN A 288 35.76 -15.28 -24.89
CA GLN A 288 36.50 -14.07 -25.30
C GLN A 288 36.38 -12.95 -24.27
N CYS A 289 35.26 -12.83 -23.54
CA CYS A 289 35.16 -11.84 -22.45
C CYS A 289 36.22 -12.07 -21.36
N TYR A 290 36.44 -13.33 -20.96
CA TYR A 290 37.44 -13.68 -19.96
C TYR A 290 38.88 -13.58 -20.48
N GLU A 291 39.11 -13.92 -21.75
CA GLU A 291 40.42 -13.70 -22.41
C GLU A 291 40.78 -12.21 -22.42
N ILE A 292 39.86 -11.36 -22.87
CA ILE A 292 40.02 -9.90 -22.88
C ILE A 292 40.30 -9.37 -21.46
N LEU A 293 39.58 -9.88 -20.44
CA LEU A 293 39.83 -9.52 -19.04
C LEU A 293 41.27 -9.86 -18.62
N GLY A 294 41.73 -11.06 -18.95
CA GLY A 294 43.10 -11.51 -18.66
C GLY A 294 44.15 -10.61 -19.30
N PHE A 295 43.97 -10.24 -20.57
CA PHE A 295 44.88 -9.33 -21.26
C PHE A 295 44.89 -7.94 -20.64
N ILE A 296 43.73 -7.42 -20.25
CA ILE A 296 43.65 -6.11 -19.58
C ILE A 296 44.40 -6.14 -18.25
N HIS A 297 44.25 -7.21 -17.45
CA HIS A 297 44.95 -7.35 -16.16
C HIS A 297 46.45 -7.58 -16.32
N GLN A 298 46.90 -8.12 -17.46
CA GLN A 298 48.32 -8.20 -17.79
C GLN A 298 48.90 -6.82 -18.14
N MET A 299 48.15 -6.00 -18.87
CA MET A 299 48.59 -4.66 -19.30
C MET A 299 48.49 -3.60 -18.19
N TYR A 300 47.44 -3.69 -17.36
CA TYR A 300 47.11 -2.71 -16.33
C TYR A 300 46.80 -3.39 -15.01
N LYS A 301 47.33 -2.83 -13.92
CA LYS A 301 47.07 -3.36 -12.57
C LYS A 301 45.60 -3.15 -12.18
N PRO A 302 44.85 -4.21 -11.85
CA PRO A 302 43.48 -4.09 -11.37
C PRO A 302 43.44 -3.61 -9.93
N VAL A 303 42.36 -2.90 -9.55
CA VAL A 303 42.12 -2.47 -8.17
C VAL A 303 41.50 -3.63 -7.37
N PRO A 304 42.10 -4.08 -6.25
CA PRO A 304 41.56 -5.16 -5.44
C PRO A 304 40.13 -4.90 -4.95
N GLY A 305 39.28 -5.93 -4.97
CA GLY A 305 37.87 -5.83 -4.52
C GLY A 305 36.95 -5.01 -5.43
N ARG A 306 37.42 -4.58 -6.61
CA ARG A 306 36.64 -3.83 -7.60
C ARG A 306 36.34 -4.59 -8.88
N PHE A 307 36.70 -5.87 -8.94
CA PHE A 307 36.27 -6.78 -9.99
C PHE A 307 34.87 -7.33 -9.67
N LYS A 308 34.00 -7.39 -10.67
CA LYS A 308 32.67 -7.99 -10.56
C LYS A 308 32.38 -8.82 -11.80
N ASP A 309 32.03 -10.07 -11.59
CA ASP A 309 31.64 -10.99 -12.64
C ASP A 309 30.12 -11.11 -12.71
N TYR A 310 29.48 -10.27 -13.52
CA TYR A 310 28.04 -10.39 -13.77
C TYR A 310 27.70 -11.37 -14.90
N ILE A 311 28.69 -12.02 -15.54
CA ILE A 311 28.40 -13.10 -16.50
C ILE A 311 28.04 -14.37 -15.72
N ALA A 312 28.90 -14.75 -14.76
CA ALA A 312 28.67 -15.89 -13.87
C ALA A 312 27.55 -15.63 -12.86
N MET A 313 27.38 -14.37 -12.43
CA MET A 313 26.31 -13.94 -11.51
C MET A 313 25.50 -12.79 -12.10
N PRO A 314 24.57 -13.07 -13.04
CA PRO A 314 23.70 -12.05 -13.64
C PRO A 314 22.89 -11.29 -12.58
N LYS A 315 22.59 -10.01 -12.86
CA LYS A 315 21.66 -9.24 -12.03
C LYS A 315 20.20 -9.68 -12.27
N PRO A 316 19.24 -9.35 -11.37
CA PRO A 316 17.83 -9.69 -11.52
C PRO A 316 17.19 -9.19 -12.81
N ASN A 317 17.68 -8.08 -13.34
CA ASN A 317 17.24 -7.51 -14.61
C ASN A 317 17.96 -8.13 -15.82
N MET A 318 18.53 -9.33 -15.66
CA MET A 318 19.27 -10.10 -16.68
C MET A 318 20.57 -9.42 -17.16
N TYR A 319 21.03 -8.36 -16.49
CA TYR A 319 22.26 -7.68 -16.87
C TYR A 319 23.48 -8.58 -16.66
N GLN A 320 24.27 -8.73 -17.73
CA GLN A 320 25.51 -9.51 -17.76
C GLN A 320 26.67 -8.69 -18.32
N SER A 321 27.79 -8.66 -17.60
CA SER A 321 29.05 -8.03 -18.02
C SER A 321 30.16 -8.29 -16.98
N LEU A 322 31.42 -8.35 -17.42
CA LEU A 322 32.57 -8.28 -16.54
C LEU A 322 32.93 -6.83 -16.28
N HIS A 323 32.97 -6.42 -15.01
CA HIS A 323 33.39 -5.07 -14.61
C HIS A 323 34.72 -5.14 -13.90
N THR A 324 35.66 -4.32 -14.32
CA THR A 324 36.95 -4.17 -13.64
C THR A 324 37.36 -2.71 -13.60
N ILE A 325 38.07 -2.32 -12.54
CA ILE A 325 38.63 -0.98 -12.42
C ILE A 325 40.16 -1.11 -12.49
N ILE A 326 40.77 -0.37 -13.41
CA ILE A 326 42.22 -0.36 -13.63
C ILE A 326 42.83 1.00 -13.30
N VAL A 327 44.14 1.00 -13.03
CA VAL A 327 44.93 2.22 -12.84
C VAL A 327 45.56 2.63 -14.17
N GLY A 328 45.25 3.84 -14.66
CA GLY A 328 45.69 4.32 -15.99
C GLY A 328 47.14 4.83 -16.07
N GLY A 329 47.86 4.89 -14.95
CA GLY A 329 49.24 5.39 -14.85
C GLY A 329 49.35 6.92 -14.77
N ASP A 330 48.26 7.65 -14.97
CA ASP A 330 48.11 9.10 -14.86
C ASP A 330 47.53 9.55 -13.51
N GLY A 331 47.46 8.63 -12.53
CA GLY A 331 46.82 8.86 -11.24
C GLY A 331 45.29 8.72 -11.26
N ASN A 332 44.68 8.43 -12.40
CA ASN A 332 43.23 8.19 -12.52
C ASN A 332 42.90 6.70 -12.59
N PHE A 333 41.65 6.37 -12.24
CA PHE A 333 41.09 5.04 -12.39
C PHE A 333 40.10 5.03 -13.55
N TYR A 334 40.06 3.90 -14.27
CA TYR A 334 39.17 3.71 -15.41
C TYR A 334 38.37 2.43 -15.22
N GLU A 335 37.05 2.53 -15.35
CA GLU A 335 36.17 1.37 -15.34
C GLU A 335 36.12 0.76 -16.75
N ILE A 336 36.32 -0.56 -16.83
CA ILE A 336 36.20 -1.33 -18.07
C ILE A 336 35.06 -2.32 -17.91
N GLN A 337 34.19 -2.34 -18.91
CA GLN A 337 33.04 -3.24 -19.02
C GLN A 337 33.23 -4.12 -20.24
N ILE A 338 33.30 -5.43 -20.04
CA ILE A 338 33.47 -6.41 -21.11
C ILE A 338 32.20 -7.26 -21.17
N ARG A 339 31.63 -7.45 -22.36
CA ARG A 339 30.45 -8.30 -22.56
C ARG A 339 30.31 -8.71 -24.03
N THR A 340 29.42 -9.65 -24.31
CA THR A 340 29.11 -10.01 -25.70
C THR A 340 28.14 -9.01 -26.33
N LYS A 341 28.00 -9.02 -27.66
CA LYS A 341 26.99 -8.22 -28.37
C LYS A 341 25.56 -8.55 -27.91
N GLU A 342 25.29 -9.81 -27.62
CA GLU A 342 23.98 -10.24 -27.10
C GLU A 342 23.73 -9.71 -25.69
N MET A 343 24.72 -9.83 -24.80
CA MET A 343 24.64 -9.25 -23.46
C MET A 343 24.47 -7.72 -23.48
N ASP A 344 25.03 -7.04 -24.49
CA ASP A 344 24.85 -5.59 -24.65
C ASP A 344 23.41 -5.24 -25.08
N ARG A 345 22.84 -5.99 -26.02
CA ARG A 345 21.42 -5.83 -26.40
C ARG A 345 20.50 -6.00 -25.20
N ILE A 346 20.68 -7.08 -24.43
CA ILE A 346 19.93 -7.34 -23.19
C ILE A 346 20.14 -6.22 -22.17
N ALA A 347 21.35 -5.67 -22.05
CA ALA A 347 21.63 -4.60 -21.10
C ALA A 347 21.03 -3.23 -21.48
N GLU A 348 20.83 -2.96 -22.77
CA GLU A 348 20.25 -1.69 -23.23
C GLU A 348 18.73 -1.73 -23.36
N THR A 349 18.19 -2.84 -23.87
CA THR A 349 16.77 -3.02 -24.15
C THR A 349 16.07 -3.95 -23.16
N GLY A 350 16.79 -4.50 -22.18
CA GLY A 350 16.23 -5.30 -21.10
C GLY A 350 15.54 -6.57 -21.60
N ILE A 351 14.40 -6.87 -20.99
CA ILE A 351 13.54 -8.01 -21.38
C ILE A 351 12.99 -7.81 -22.80
N ALA A 352 13.02 -6.59 -23.36
CA ALA A 352 12.49 -6.33 -24.69
C ALA A 352 13.25 -7.02 -25.82
N ALA A 353 14.56 -7.16 -25.69
CA ALA A 353 15.37 -7.97 -26.61
C ALA A 353 14.96 -9.45 -26.66
N HIS A 354 14.45 -10.02 -25.56
CA HIS A 354 14.05 -11.43 -25.52
C HIS A 354 12.75 -11.71 -26.29
N TRP A 355 11.88 -10.71 -26.50
CA TRP A 355 10.65 -10.86 -27.30
C TRP A 355 10.92 -10.91 -28.81
N ALA A 356 12.07 -10.40 -29.27
CA ALA A 356 12.40 -10.34 -30.68
C ALA A 356 12.81 -11.71 -31.27
N TYR A 357 13.02 -12.75 -30.45
CA TYR A 357 13.68 -13.97 -30.89
C TYR A 357 12.85 -15.24 -30.67
N LYS A 358 11.95 -15.52 -31.64
CA LYS A 358 11.63 -16.86 -32.18
C LYS A 358 10.58 -16.75 -33.30
N GLU A 359 11.04 -16.51 -34.53
CA GLU A 359 10.26 -16.70 -35.77
C GLU A 359 10.02 -18.20 -36.08
N GLY A 360 9.48 -18.96 -35.13
CA GLY A 360 9.24 -20.39 -35.29
C GLY A 360 8.24 -20.93 -34.29
N GLY A 361 6.95 -20.75 -34.59
CA GLY A 361 5.83 -21.25 -33.79
C GLY A 361 5.49 -20.35 -32.60
N TYR A 362 4.73 -19.29 -32.87
CA TYR A 362 4.18 -18.39 -31.86
C TYR A 362 3.24 -19.15 -30.93
N ASN A 363 3.61 -19.28 -29.65
CA ASN A 363 2.70 -19.72 -28.60
C ASN A 363 2.83 -18.75 -27.42
N SER A 364 1.99 -17.72 -27.42
CA SER A 364 1.98 -16.64 -26.42
C SER A 364 1.90 -17.18 -24.98
N GLN A 365 1.27 -18.34 -24.77
CA GLN A 365 1.21 -18.99 -23.45
C GLN A 365 2.55 -19.58 -22.99
N ALA A 366 3.37 -20.12 -23.89
CA ALA A 366 4.68 -20.69 -23.54
C ALA A 366 5.71 -19.60 -23.26
N GLU A 367 5.63 -18.51 -24.01
CA GLU A 367 6.49 -17.33 -23.87
C GLU A 367 6.19 -16.57 -22.58
N GLN A 368 4.90 -16.32 -22.28
CA GLN A 368 4.47 -15.73 -21.01
C GLN A 368 4.97 -16.56 -19.82
N LYS A 369 4.92 -17.89 -19.92
CA LYS A 369 5.37 -18.80 -18.87
C LYS A 369 6.90 -18.80 -18.69
N ASP A 370 7.68 -18.70 -19.77
CA ASP A 370 9.14 -18.57 -19.69
C ASP A 370 9.55 -17.22 -19.06
N ILE A 371 8.79 -16.16 -19.34
CA ILE A 371 8.98 -14.82 -18.77
C ILE A 371 8.57 -14.78 -17.29
N GLU A 372 7.42 -15.36 -16.93
CA GLU A 372 7.00 -15.54 -15.53
C GLU A 372 8.04 -16.34 -14.73
N ASN A 373 8.67 -17.33 -15.35
CA ASN A 373 9.73 -18.13 -14.73
C ASN A 373 11.04 -17.35 -14.58
N LYS A 374 11.39 -16.48 -15.54
CA LYS A 374 12.62 -15.66 -15.52
C LYS A 374 12.49 -14.42 -14.64
N LEU A 375 11.31 -13.81 -14.57
CA LEU A 375 11.01 -12.65 -13.74
C LEU A 375 10.34 -13.09 -12.45
N HIS A 376 11.13 -13.70 -11.56
CA HIS A 376 10.64 -14.21 -10.28
C HIS A 376 9.85 -13.16 -9.47
N TRP A 377 10.24 -11.89 -9.57
CA TRP A 377 9.53 -10.77 -8.95
C TRP A 377 8.10 -10.61 -9.49
N PHE A 378 7.88 -10.81 -10.80
CA PHE A 378 6.59 -10.65 -11.46
C PHE A 378 5.57 -11.72 -11.01
N ARG A 379 6.03 -12.96 -10.78
CA ARG A 379 5.21 -14.03 -10.18
C ARG A 379 4.78 -13.67 -8.76
N ASP A 380 5.64 -13.02 -7.99
CA ASP A 380 5.31 -12.59 -6.63
C ASP A 380 4.13 -11.58 -6.67
N PHE A 381 4.10 -10.66 -7.64
CA PHE A 381 2.95 -9.75 -7.86
C PHE A 381 1.65 -10.49 -8.16
N VAL A 382 1.68 -11.45 -9.11
CA VAL A 382 0.49 -12.24 -9.49
C VAL A 382 -0.02 -13.05 -8.31
N SER A 383 0.87 -13.71 -7.57
CA SER A 383 0.50 -14.54 -6.41
C SER A 383 -0.11 -13.69 -5.28
N PHE A 384 0.42 -12.49 -5.03
CA PHE A 384 -0.08 -11.58 -4.00
C PHE A 384 -1.44 -10.97 -4.38
N SER A 385 -1.68 -10.72 -5.68
CA SER A 385 -2.98 -10.22 -6.18
C SER A 385 -4.13 -11.21 -5.98
N ASN A 386 -3.83 -12.52 -6.04
CA ASN A 386 -4.84 -13.57 -5.90
C ASN A 386 -5.16 -13.92 -4.43
N GLU A 387 -4.29 -13.57 -3.47
CA GLU A 387 -4.40 -14.03 -2.08
C GLU A 387 -4.88 -12.98 -1.05
N THR A 388 -5.23 -11.75 -1.45
CA THR A 388 -5.53 -10.69 -0.48
C THR A 388 -6.62 -9.72 -0.98
N VAL A 389 -7.87 -10.05 -0.69
CA VAL A 389 -9.03 -9.14 -0.85
C VAL A 389 -9.32 -8.38 0.46
N THR A 390 -8.61 -8.66 1.56
CA THR A 390 -8.98 -8.19 2.91
C THR A 390 -8.16 -7.02 3.47
N ASP A 391 -7.04 -6.63 2.85
CA ASP A 391 -6.19 -5.53 3.33
C ASP A 391 -6.45 -4.22 2.57
N THR A 392 -6.36 -3.08 3.26
CA THR A 392 -6.55 -1.74 2.68
C THR A 392 -5.56 -1.49 1.55
N ALA A 393 -5.96 -0.71 0.53
CA ALA A 393 -5.09 -0.42 -0.61
C ALA A 393 -3.74 0.19 -0.16
N GLU A 394 -3.72 1.00 0.89
CA GLU A 394 -2.51 1.57 1.48
C GLU A 394 -1.54 0.52 2.01
N THR A 395 -2.01 -0.44 2.83
CA THR A 395 -1.14 -1.50 3.37
C THR A 395 -0.66 -2.46 2.27
N TYR A 396 -1.48 -2.70 1.25
CA TYR A 396 -1.05 -3.42 0.05
C TYR A 396 0.09 -2.69 -0.66
N MET A 397 -0.02 -1.37 -0.83
CA MET A 397 0.96 -0.55 -1.52
C MET A 397 2.23 -0.30 -0.71
N GLU A 398 2.16 -0.15 0.61
CA GLU A 398 3.37 -0.06 1.44
C GLU A 398 4.18 -1.35 1.40
N ASN A 399 3.52 -2.50 1.46
CA ASN A 399 4.18 -3.80 1.37
C ASN A 399 4.79 -4.01 -0.02
N LEU A 400 4.05 -3.68 -1.08
CA LEU A 400 4.57 -3.71 -2.44
C LEU A 400 5.74 -2.75 -2.60
N ASN A 401 5.61 -1.49 -2.20
CA ASN A 401 6.66 -0.48 -2.34
C ASN A 401 7.95 -0.93 -1.64
N ARG A 402 7.87 -1.55 -0.45
CA ARG A 402 9.06 -2.08 0.24
C ARG A 402 9.71 -3.24 -0.52
N ASP A 403 8.95 -4.25 -0.94
CA ASP A 403 9.51 -5.37 -1.73
C ASP A 403 9.95 -4.93 -3.16
N ILE A 404 9.43 -3.82 -3.70
CA ILE A 404 9.74 -3.31 -5.05
C ILE A 404 10.91 -2.32 -5.06
N PHE A 405 10.98 -1.40 -4.11
CA PHE A 405 11.89 -0.26 -4.17
C PHE A 405 13.11 -0.39 -3.25
N ASP A 406 13.11 -1.33 -2.30
CA ASP A 406 14.28 -1.55 -1.46
C ASP A 406 15.39 -2.30 -2.21
N SER A 407 16.64 -1.98 -1.86
CA SER A 407 17.81 -2.68 -2.40
C SER A 407 17.75 -4.17 -2.03
N HIS A 408 18.23 -5.07 -2.88
CA HIS A 408 18.22 -6.51 -2.61
C HIS A 408 19.61 -7.05 -2.29
N ILE A 409 19.67 -8.08 -1.45
CA ILE A 409 20.84 -8.88 -1.16
C ILE A 409 20.69 -10.27 -1.79
N TYR A 410 21.82 -10.88 -2.16
CA TYR A 410 21.86 -12.20 -2.79
C TYR A 410 22.52 -13.20 -1.84
N VAL A 411 21.78 -14.23 -1.47
CA VAL A 411 22.25 -15.28 -0.57
C VAL A 411 22.22 -16.63 -1.26
N PHE A 412 23.15 -17.50 -0.90
CA PHE A 412 23.30 -18.83 -1.49
C PHE A 412 22.63 -19.88 -0.63
N THR A 413 21.95 -20.82 -1.30
CA THR A 413 21.62 -22.11 -0.69
C THR A 413 22.87 -23.01 -0.66
N PRO A 414 22.91 -24.05 0.19
CA PRO A 414 24.02 -25.02 0.20
C PRO A 414 24.17 -25.78 -1.13
N LYS A 415 23.11 -25.79 -1.97
CA LYS A 415 23.12 -26.40 -3.31
C LYS A 415 23.60 -25.44 -4.41
N GLY A 416 24.03 -24.23 -4.06
CA GLY A 416 24.52 -23.22 -5.00
C GLY A 416 23.44 -22.39 -5.70
N LYS A 417 22.14 -22.61 -5.41
CA LYS A 417 21.07 -21.74 -5.92
C LYS A 417 21.11 -20.39 -5.22
N VAL A 418 21.05 -19.31 -5.99
CA VAL A 418 20.96 -17.91 -5.50
C VAL A 418 19.51 -17.58 -5.18
N ILE A 419 19.28 -16.96 -4.03
CA ILE A 419 17.99 -16.43 -3.60
C ILE A 419 18.14 -14.94 -3.32
N GLU A 420 17.19 -14.18 -3.84
CA GLU A 420 17.10 -12.73 -3.68
C GLU A 420 16.18 -12.37 -2.50
N LEU A 421 16.65 -11.47 -1.64
CA LEU A 421 15.96 -10.98 -0.45
C LEU A 421 16.11 -9.46 -0.31
N PRO A 422 15.21 -8.75 0.39
CA PRO A 422 15.38 -7.32 0.65
C PRO A 422 16.60 -7.04 1.54
N THR A 423 17.14 -5.83 1.47
CA THR A 423 18.25 -5.41 2.34
C THR A 423 17.81 -5.50 3.80
N ASN A 424 18.74 -5.91 4.65
CA ASN A 424 18.49 -6.22 6.07
C ASN A 424 17.62 -7.46 6.32
N ALA A 425 17.34 -8.28 5.31
CA ALA A 425 16.64 -9.54 5.50
C ALA A 425 17.38 -10.49 6.45
N THR A 426 16.58 -11.32 7.11
CA THR A 426 17.02 -12.28 8.13
C THR A 426 16.94 -13.72 7.62
N PRO A 427 17.53 -14.71 8.31
CA PRO A 427 17.35 -16.12 7.99
C PRO A 427 15.88 -16.57 7.94
N VAL A 428 15.00 -15.93 8.70
CA VAL A 428 13.55 -16.21 8.66
C VAL A 428 12.95 -15.76 7.33
N ASP A 429 13.32 -14.58 6.84
CA ASP A 429 12.91 -14.11 5.51
C ASP A 429 13.37 -15.10 4.42
N PHE A 430 14.60 -15.61 4.52
CA PHE A 430 15.12 -16.64 3.62
C PHE A 430 14.30 -17.94 3.68
N ALA A 431 13.92 -18.38 4.88
CA ALA A 431 13.13 -19.61 5.07
C ALA A 431 11.74 -19.51 4.40
N TYR A 432 11.02 -18.41 4.62
CA TYR A 432 9.72 -18.17 3.97
C TYR A 432 9.85 -17.95 2.46
N ARG A 433 10.98 -17.40 1.99
CA ARG A 433 11.27 -17.24 0.57
C ARG A 433 11.46 -18.57 -0.17
N ILE A 434 12.04 -19.57 0.49
CA ILE A 434 12.14 -20.93 -0.08
C ILE A 434 10.76 -21.57 -0.14
N HIS A 435 10.06 -21.60 0.99
CA HIS A 435 8.72 -22.18 1.10
C HIS A 435 8.07 -21.77 2.42
N THR A 436 6.77 -21.45 2.43
CA THR A 436 6.01 -21.12 3.65
C THR A 436 6.14 -22.19 4.74
N LYS A 437 5.93 -23.46 4.42
CA LYS A 437 6.17 -24.60 5.33
C LYS A 437 7.57 -24.68 5.93
N ILE A 438 8.62 -24.27 5.21
CA ILE A 438 10.00 -24.24 5.73
C ILE A 438 10.15 -23.08 6.72
N GLY A 439 9.55 -21.93 6.42
CA GLY A 439 9.41 -20.82 7.36
C GLY A 439 8.67 -21.20 8.64
N ASP A 440 7.52 -21.87 8.52
CA ASP A 440 6.70 -22.30 9.67
C ASP A 440 7.45 -23.30 10.56
N GLN A 441 8.27 -24.17 9.96
CA GLN A 441 9.04 -25.20 10.66
C GLN A 441 10.45 -24.76 11.05
N CYS A 442 10.82 -23.49 10.83
CA CYS A 442 12.15 -22.98 11.10
C CYS A 442 12.44 -22.96 12.61
N VAL A 443 13.57 -23.56 13.02
CA VAL A 443 14.03 -23.59 14.42
C VAL A 443 15.37 -22.86 14.57
N GLY A 444 16.23 -22.91 13.56
CA GLY A 444 17.53 -22.25 13.56
C GLY A 444 18.10 -22.10 12.16
N ALA A 445 19.18 -21.33 12.06
CA ALA A 445 19.87 -21.09 10.79
C ALA A 445 21.39 -21.20 10.95
N LEU A 446 22.06 -21.68 9.91
CA LEU A 446 23.50 -21.58 9.75
C LEU A 446 23.82 -20.61 8.62
N VAL A 447 24.74 -19.69 8.88
CA VAL A 447 25.28 -18.78 7.88
C VAL A 447 26.77 -19.05 7.74
N ASN A 448 27.22 -19.36 6.53
CA ASN A 448 28.60 -19.76 6.22
C ASN A 448 29.12 -20.91 7.12
N GLY A 449 28.24 -21.86 7.46
CA GLY A 449 28.55 -23.01 8.31
C GLY A 449 28.54 -22.75 9.81
N MET A 450 28.28 -21.52 10.27
CA MET A 450 28.18 -21.16 11.69
C MET A 450 26.72 -20.95 12.12
N MET A 451 26.34 -21.44 13.29
CA MET A 451 25.00 -21.24 13.83
C MET A 451 24.82 -19.77 14.24
N VAL A 452 23.77 -19.13 13.71
CA VAL A 452 23.47 -17.72 13.98
C VAL A 452 22.06 -17.54 14.55
N PRO A 453 21.82 -16.50 15.36
CA PRO A 453 20.47 -16.09 15.75
C PRO A 453 19.58 -15.78 14.55
N LEU A 454 18.28 -16.11 14.64
CA LEU A 454 17.29 -15.90 13.58
C LEU A 454 17.06 -14.42 13.19
N ASN A 455 17.45 -13.47 14.05
CA ASN A 455 17.38 -12.03 13.79
C ASN A 455 18.66 -11.45 13.18
N THR A 456 19.63 -12.30 12.81
CA THR A 456 20.90 -11.85 12.21
C THR A 456 20.64 -11.29 10.81
N ILE A 457 21.23 -10.14 10.50
CA ILE A 457 21.12 -9.53 9.17
C ILE A 457 22.03 -10.26 8.18
N LEU A 458 21.45 -10.75 7.09
CA LEU A 458 22.16 -11.41 6.02
C LEU A 458 22.90 -10.41 5.13
N LYS A 459 24.05 -10.83 4.58
CA LYS A 459 24.84 -10.06 3.62
C LYS A 459 24.84 -10.74 2.26
N THR A 460 25.07 -9.93 1.22
CA THR A 460 25.27 -10.48 -0.12
C THR A 460 26.50 -11.38 -0.13
N GLY A 461 26.34 -12.61 -0.59
CA GLY A 461 27.40 -13.61 -0.61
C GLY A 461 27.26 -14.71 0.45
N ASP A 462 26.40 -14.53 1.45
CA ASP A 462 26.26 -15.48 2.54
C ASP A 462 25.60 -16.78 2.10
N MET A 463 26.15 -17.91 2.55
CA MET A 463 25.55 -19.23 2.39
C MET A 463 24.65 -19.54 3.58
N VAL A 464 23.33 -19.68 3.34
CA VAL A 464 22.33 -19.85 4.40
C VAL A 464 21.72 -21.26 4.35
N GLU A 465 21.77 -21.97 5.47
CA GLU A 465 21.11 -23.25 5.68
C GLU A 465 20.07 -23.12 6.80
N ILE A 466 18.84 -23.54 6.53
CA ILE A 466 17.75 -23.50 7.53
C ILE A 466 17.57 -24.87 8.17
N LYS A 467 17.60 -24.92 9.49
CA LYS A 467 17.23 -26.10 10.27
C LYS A 467 15.72 -26.08 10.53
N THR A 468 15.04 -27.12 10.05
CA THR A 468 13.60 -27.31 10.24
C THR A 468 13.31 -28.46 11.19
N SER A 469 12.21 -28.38 11.93
CA SER A 469 11.71 -29.48 12.78
C SER A 469 10.20 -29.65 12.61
N ARG A 470 9.75 -30.90 12.55
CA ARG A 470 8.32 -31.24 12.50
C ARG A 470 7.60 -30.96 13.82
N ASN A 471 8.33 -30.93 14.93
CA ASN A 471 7.79 -30.63 16.26
C ASN A 471 7.90 -29.13 16.62
N SER A 472 8.16 -28.27 15.63
CA SER A 472 8.21 -26.83 15.86
C SER A 472 6.84 -26.31 16.32
N ILE A 473 6.86 -25.44 17.33
CA ILE A 473 5.67 -24.73 17.85
C ILE A 473 5.15 -23.69 16.82
N GLY A 474 5.93 -23.42 15.77
CA GLY A 474 5.64 -22.45 14.73
C GLY A 474 6.19 -21.05 15.04
N PRO A 475 5.99 -20.08 14.14
CA PRO A 475 6.42 -18.70 14.32
C PRO A 475 5.76 -18.04 15.54
N SER A 476 6.50 -17.14 16.19
CA SER A 476 6.02 -16.33 17.33
C SER A 476 5.74 -14.89 16.92
N GLU A 477 4.95 -14.15 17.71
CA GLU A 477 4.69 -12.72 17.46
C GLU A 477 5.98 -11.89 17.43
N GLY A 478 7.00 -12.28 18.21
CA GLY A 478 8.31 -11.61 18.21
C GLY A 478 9.04 -11.66 16.87
N TRP A 479 8.70 -12.58 15.97
CA TRP A 479 9.28 -12.62 14.62
C TRP A 479 8.85 -11.44 13.77
N LEU A 480 7.64 -10.89 14.00
CA LEU A 480 7.15 -9.72 13.26
C LEU A 480 8.00 -8.47 13.48
N ASN A 481 8.78 -8.41 14.56
CA ASN A 481 9.62 -7.26 14.90
C ASN A 481 10.91 -7.18 14.08
N PHE A 482 11.45 -8.31 13.63
CA PHE A 482 12.75 -8.35 12.94
C PHE A 482 12.68 -8.83 11.49
N VAL A 483 11.61 -9.54 11.11
CA VAL A 483 11.37 -9.96 9.73
C VAL A 483 11.15 -8.72 8.86
N VAL A 484 11.76 -8.69 7.67
CA VAL A 484 11.71 -7.51 6.78
C VAL A 484 10.70 -7.72 5.65
N SER A 485 10.70 -8.89 5.02
CA SER A 485 9.92 -9.18 3.82
C SER A 485 8.41 -9.18 4.07
N GLY A 486 7.64 -8.62 3.13
CA GLY A 486 6.18 -8.59 3.19
C GLY A 486 5.57 -10.00 3.19
N ILE A 487 6.14 -10.92 2.39
CA ILE A 487 5.70 -12.32 2.29
C ILE A 487 5.82 -13.03 3.64
N ALA A 488 6.95 -12.85 4.33
CA ALA A 488 7.20 -13.48 5.62
C ALA A 488 6.27 -12.89 6.70
N LYS A 489 6.11 -11.56 6.76
CA LYS A 489 5.17 -10.90 7.70
C LYS A 489 3.73 -11.37 7.52
N SER A 490 3.25 -11.41 6.28
CA SER A 490 1.88 -11.85 5.96
C SER A 490 1.68 -13.32 6.32
N SER A 491 2.64 -14.18 5.98
CA SER A 491 2.59 -15.62 6.28
C SER A 491 2.61 -15.90 7.78
N ILE A 492 3.46 -15.20 8.55
CA ILE A 492 3.52 -15.29 10.01
C ILE A 492 2.21 -14.81 10.63
N LYS A 493 1.66 -13.67 10.20
CA LYS A 493 0.35 -13.17 10.67
C LYS A 493 -0.76 -14.19 10.39
N LYS A 494 -0.81 -14.76 9.18
CA LYS A 494 -1.78 -15.81 8.81
C LYS A 494 -1.64 -17.03 9.73
N PHE A 495 -0.41 -17.49 9.98
CA PHE A 495 -0.15 -18.64 10.86
C PHE A 495 -0.60 -18.36 12.30
N ILE A 496 -0.20 -17.22 12.88
CA ILE A 496 -0.57 -16.82 14.24
C ILE A 496 -2.09 -16.67 14.35
N THR A 497 -2.74 -16.04 13.37
CA THR A 497 -4.20 -15.90 13.36
C THR A 497 -4.90 -17.26 13.31
N ARG A 498 -4.42 -18.19 12.48
CA ARG A 498 -4.95 -19.56 12.42
C ARG A 498 -4.76 -20.31 13.74
N LYS A 499 -3.55 -20.26 14.30
CA LYS A 499 -3.22 -20.90 15.57
C LYS A 499 -4.04 -20.33 16.73
N ASN A 500 -4.23 -19.01 16.78
CA ASN A 500 -5.09 -18.36 17.76
C ASN A 500 -6.57 -18.73 17.56
N ALA A 501 -7.02 -18.87 16.31
CA ALA A 501 -8.37 -19.32 16.00
C ALA A 501 -8.59 -20.79 16.42
N GLU A 502 -7.61 -21.66 16.25
CA GLU A 502 -7.64 -23.06 16.70
C GLU A 502 -7.62 -23.15 18.23
N LEU A 503 -6.75 -22.40 18.91
CA LEU A 503 -6.68 -22.37 20.39
C LEU A 503 -7.97 -21.86 21.05
N LEU A 504 -8.65 -20.91 20.39
CA LEU A 504 -9.90 -20.33 20.88
C LEU A 504 -11.14 -21.07 20.34
N ARG A 505 -10.97 -22.17 19.60
CA ARG A 505 -12.10 -22.86 18.95
C ARG A 505 -13.11 -23.35 19.98
N ASP A 506 -12.64 -24.02 21.03
CA ASP A 506 -13.52 -24.57 22.07
C ASP A 506 -14.22 -23.48 22.89
N ASP A 507 -13.52 -22.39 23.21
CA ASP A 507 -14.11 -21.22 23.89
C ASP A 507 -15.12 -20.49 22.99
N LYS A 508 -14.86 -20.40 21.67
CA LYS A 508 -15.79 -19.82 20.70
C LYS A 508 -17.04 -20.68 20.53
N ILE A 509 -16.90 -22.00 20.45
CA ILE A 509 -18.03 -22.94 20.42
C ILE A 509 -18.87 -22.76 21.68
N ALA A 510 -18.24 -22.75 22.86
CA ALA A 510 -18.94 -22.55 24.14
C ALA A 510 -19.70 -21.22 24.19
N ARG A 511 -19.08 -20.10 23.79
CA ARG A 511 -19.73 -18.78 23.76
C ARG A 511 -20.83 -18.68 22.72
N GLY A 512 -20.64 -19.25 21.54
CA GLY A 512 -21.64 -19.30 20.48
C GLY A 512 -22.86 -20.10 20.90
N LYS A 513 -22.63 -21.28 21.50
CA LYS A 513 -23.67 -22.12 22.08
C LYS A 513 -24.44 -21.36 23.17
N GLN A 514 -23.73 -20.74 24.11
CA GLN A 514 -24.36 -19.94 25.17
C GLN A 514 -25.22 -18.81 24.60
N SER A 515 -24.72 -18.08 23.59
CA SER A 515 -25.47 -16.99 22.95
C SER A 515 -26.73 -17.48 22.24
N CYS A 516 -26.72 -18.68 21.65
CA CYS A 516 -27.91 -19.31 21.12
C CYS A 516 -28.86 -19.73 22.25
N THR A 517 -28.35 -20.42 23.28
CA THR A 517 -29.16 -20.87 24.41
C THR A 517 -29.88 -19.71 25.09
N ASP A 518 -29.21 -18.59 25.33
CA ASP A 518 -29.82 -17.40 25.94
C ASP A 518 -30.94 -16.82 25.04
N ALA A 519 -30.69 -16.75 23.73
CA ALA A 519 -31.67 -16.21 22.78
C ALA A 519 -32.91 -17.13 22.59
N PHE A 520 -32.73 -18.44 22.68
CA PHE A 520 -33.81 -19.44 22.64
C PHE A 520 -34.57 -19.53 23.97
N ARG A 521 -33.86 -19.41 25.10
CA ARG A 521 -34.46 -19.36 26.45
C ARG A 521 -35.36 -18.13 26.61
N ASP A 522 -34.96 -16.98 26.08
CA ASP A 522 -35.80 -15.77 26.00
C ASP A 522 -37.13 -15.98 25.24
N ARG A 523 -37.25 -17.08 24.49
CA ARG A 523 -38.44 -17.45 23.71
C ARG A 523 -39.12 -18.72 24.24
N GLY A 524 -38.71 -19.22 25.41
CA GLY A 524 -39.32 -20.35 26.10
C GLY A 524 -38.89 -21.72 25.61
N ILE A 525 -37.82 -21.82 24.82
CA ILE A 525 -37.28 -23.09 24.31
C ILE A 525 -36.08 -23.51 25.17
N ASP A 526 -36.05 -24.77 25.58
CA ASP A 526 -34.94 -25.32 26.37
C ASP A 526 -33.73 -25.71 25.49
N GLU A 527 -32.59 -25.96 26.13
CA GLU A 527 -31.35 -26.29 25.42
C GLU A 527 -31.44 -27.61 24.62
N ALA A 528 -32.21 -28.58 25.11
CA ALA A 528 -32.33 -29.90 24.47
C ALA A 528 -33.20 -29.83 23.20
N GLU A 529 -34.24 -29.01 23.23
CA GLU A 529 -35.14 -28.73 22.12
C GLU A 529 -34.46 -27.81 21.09
N MET A 530 -33.68 -26.82 21.53
CA MET A 530 -32.81 -26.02 20.66
C MET A 530 -31.83 -26.90 19.87
N MET A 531 -31.09 -27.80 20.54
CA MET A 531 -30.12 -28.67 19.86
C MET A 531 -30.79 -29.56 18.80
N LYS A 532 -32.00 -30.08 19.07
CA LYS A 532 -32.78 -30.85 18.09
C LYS A 532 -33.26 -30.02 16.89
N MET A 533 -33.60 -28.75 17.11
CA MET A 533 -34.02 -27.85 16.03
C MET A 533 -32.84 -27.46 15.13
N LEU A 534 -31.66 -27.23 15.72
CA LEU A 534 -30.44 -26.85 15.01
C LEU A 534 -29.82 -28.04 14.25
N ASP A 535 -30.00 -29.27 14.74
CA ASP A 535 -29.51 -30.52 14.13
C ASP A 535 -30.39 -30.95 12.93
N ASN A 536 -30.53 -30.06 11.95
CA ASN A 536 -31.31 -30.27 10.73
C ASN A 536 -30.47 -29.88 9.51
N SER A 537 -30.25 -30.83 8.60
CA SER A 537 -29.41 -30.64 7.40
C SER A 537 -29.85 -29.48 6.52
N LYS A 538 -31.17 -29.24 6.38
CA LYS A 538 -31.69 -28.12 5.58
C LYS A 538 -31.38 -26.74 6.17
N PHE A 539 -31.23 -26.67 7.50
CA PHE A 539 -30.89 -25.43 8.19
C PHE A 539 -29.39 -25.13 8.09
N LEU A 540 -28.56 -26.17 8.24
CA LEU A 540 -27.10 -26.05 8.06
C LEU A 540 -26.75 -25.63 6.63
N ASP A 541 -27.41 -26.20 5.62
CA ASP A 541 -27.23 -25.82 4.21
C ASP A 541 -27.64 -24.35 3.94
N TYR A 542 -28.69 -23.84 4.60
CA TYR A 542 -29.15 -22.46 4.42
C TYR A 542 -28.14 -21.42 4.94
N PHE A 543 -27.42 -21.74 6.01
CA PHE A 543 -26.38 -20.88 6.57
C PHE A 543 -24.98 -21.23 6.04
N GLU A 544 -24.87 -22.13 5.05
CA GLU A 544 -23.63 -22.58 4.44
C GLU A 544 -22.60 -23.14 5.44
N VAL A 545 -23.07 -23.79 6.52
CA VAL A 545 -22.22 -24.37 7.59
C VAL A 545 -22.24 -25.90 7.52
N LYS A 546 -21.10 -26.55 7.79
CA LYS A 546 -20.97 -28.02 7.66
C LYS A 546 -21.49 -28.77 8.88
N ASP A 547 -21.33 -28.19 10.06
CA ASP A 547 -21.69 -28.80 11.34
C ASP A 547 -22.18 -27.74 12.35
N LEU A 548 -22.72 -28.21 13.48
CA LEU A 548 -23.20 -27.36 14.57
C LEU A 548 -22.06 -26.55 15.22
N ASP A 549 -20.83 -27.09 15.21
CA ASP A 549 -19.68 -26.42 15.81
C ASP A 549 -19.28 -25.19 14.99
N GLU A 550 -19.27 -25.29 13.67
CA GLU A 550 -19.03 -24.21 12.72
C GLU A 550 -20.12 -23.14 12.81
N LEU A 551 -21.37 -23.55 13.02
CA LEU A 551 -22.47 -22.64 13.33
C LEU A 551 -22.21 -21.85 14.63
N PHE A 552 -21.84 -22.52 15.73
CA PHE A 552 -21.58 -21.82 17.00
C PHE A 552 -20.36 -20.89 16.90
N ILE A 553 -19.33 -21.26 16.16
CA ILE A 553 -18.20 -20.38 15.85
C ILE A 553 -18.67 -19.14 15.07
N GLY A 554 -19.53 -19.33 14.07
CA GLY A 554 -20.15 -18.24 13.31
C GLY A 554 -20.98 -17.30 14.20
N VAL A 555 -21.78 -17.86 15.12
CA VAL A 555 -22.58 -17.10 16.09
C VAL A 555 -21.71 -16.29 17.05
N SER A 556 -20.62 -16.87 17.54
CA SER A 556 -19.62 -16.14 18.35
C SER A 556 -19.04 -14.95 17.58
N GLY A 557 -18.82 -15.11 16.27
CA GLY A 557 -18.41 -14.05 15.34
C GLY A 557 -19.51 -13.11 14.84
N ARG A 558 -20.77 -13.29 15.31
CA ARG A 558 -21.98 -12.56 14.88
C ARG A 558 -22.34 -12.71 13.39
N LYS A 559 -21.92 -13.81 12.76
CA LYS A 559 -22.21 -14.15 11.36
C LYS A 559 -22.46 -15.66 11.24
N PRO A 560 -23.71 -16.15 11.35
CA PRO A 560 -24.97 -15.42 11.58
C PRO A 560 -25.15 -14.97 13.04
N THR A 561 -26.04 -14.01 13.31
CA THR A 561 -26.42 -13.68 14.71
C THR A 561 -27.42 -14.69 15.26
N ALA A 562 -27.45 -14.90 16.58
CA ALA A 562 -28.44 -15.78 17.21
C ALA A 562 -29.90 -15.38 16.88
N ASN A 563 -30.18 -14.09 16.66
CA ASN A 563 -31.50 -13.63 16.23
C ASN A 563 -31.86 -14.03 14.79
N ALA A 564 -30.89 -14.09 13.87
CA ALA A 564 -31.14 -14.54 12.50
C ALA A 564 -31.53 -16.03 12.46
N ILE A 565 -30.94 -16.85 13.35
CA ILE A 565 -31.30 -18.26 13.53
C ILE A 565 -32.77 -18.39 13.98
N ILE A 566 -33.16 -17.59 14.96
CA ILE A 566 -34.55 -17.56 15.47
C ILE A 566 -35.54 -17.10 14.40
N GLU A 567 -35.17 -16.10 13.61
CA GLU A 567 -36.00 -15.56 12.54
C GLU A 567 -36.26 -16.60 11.45
N TYR A 568 -35.23 -17.41 11.11
CA TYR A 568 -35.37 -18.55 10.21
C TYR A 568 -36.41 -19.57 10.71
N PHE A 569 -36.35 -19.95 11.98
CA PHE A 569 -37.33 -20.87 12.58
C PHE A 569 -38.69 -20.21 12.89
N LYS A 570 -38.84 -18.90 12.63
CA LYS A 570 -40.04 -18.10 12.89
C LYS A 570 -40.57 -18.29 14.33
N ILE A 571 -39.65 -18.44 15.28
CA ILE A 571 -40.00 -18.64 16.69
C ILE A 571 -40.57 -17.32 17.22
N LYS A 572 -41.90 -17.27 17.33
CA LYS A 572 -42.60 -16.12 17.89
C LYS A 572 -42.28 -16.04 19.37
N ARG A 573 -41.95 -14.84 19.86
CA ARG A 573 -41.96 -14.59 21.31
C ARG A 573 -43.35 -14.96 21.83
N PRO A 574 -43.49 -15.69 22.94
CA PRO A 574 -44.76 -15.72 23.64
C PRO A 574 -45.13 -14.26 23.95
N ILE A 575 -46.18 -13.78 23.29
CA ILE A 575 -46.68 -12.43 23.50
C ILE A 575 -47.45 -12.47 24.80
N ASP A 576 -46.74 -12.22 25.89
CA ASP A 576 -47.37 -11.83 27.14
C ASP A 576 -47.79 -10.36 26.98
N TYR A 577 -49.08 -10.09 26.79
CA TYR A 577 -49.65 -8.75 26.62
C TYR A 577 -49.63 -7.91 27.92
N THR A 578 -48.64 -8.11 28.79
CA THR A 578 -48.53 -7.48 30.11
C THR A 578 -47.27 -6.63 30.32
N THR A 579 -46.46 -6.35 29.29
CA THR A 579 -45.20 -5.59 29.48
C THR A 579 -44.92 -4.49 28.44
N LEU A 580 -45.93 -3.68 28.08
CA LEU A 580 -45.71 -2.37 27.44
C LEU A 580 -46.09 -1.15 28.28
N THR A 581 -46.49 -1.36 29.53
CA THR A 581 -46.64 -0.27 30.52
C THR A 581 -46.17 -0.75 31.88
N ARG A 582 -44.93 -1.22 31.98
CA ARG A 582 -44.26 -1.25 33.29
C ARG A 582 -43.64 0.13 33.52
N ARG A 583 -44.50 1.06 33.97
CA ARG A 583 -44.07 1.95 35.05
C ARG A 583 -43.36 1.04 36.05
N ARG A 584 -42.07 1.30 36.32
CA ARG A 584 -41.43 0.72 37.49
C ARG A 584 -42.23 1.23 38.69
N ASP A 585 -43.25 0.49 39.08
CA ASP A 585 -43.59 0.38 40.48
C ASP A 585 -42.40 -0.38 41.09
N SER A 586 -41.39 0.41 41.47
CA SER A 586 -40.48 0.00 42.54
C SER A 586 -41.38 -0.30 43.73
N LYS A 587 -41.57 -1.60 44.01
CA LYS A 587 -41.94 -2.02 45.35
C LYS A 587 -40.94 -1.36 46.30
N ALA A 588 -41.48 -0.51 47.16
CA ALA A 588 -40.80 0.00 48.32
C ALA A 588 -40.39 -1.19 49.18
N ASP A 589 -39.08 -1.46 49.22
CA ASP A 589 -38.43 -1.92 50.43
C ASP A 589 -37.41 -0.84 50.78
N GLY A 590 -37.69 -0.11 51.87
CA GLY A 590 -36.89 1.02 52.37
C GLY A 590 -37.12 2.33 51.61
N SER A 591 -38.01 3.20 52.10
CA SER A 591 -37.99 4.61 51.69
C SER A 591 -36.65 5.22 52.09
N ALA A 592 -35.85 5.71 51.13
CA ALA A 592 -34.53 6.30 51.37
C ALA A 592 -34.53 7.55 52.28
N VAL A 593 -35.71 8.06 52.63
CA VAL A 593 -35.94 9.28 53.39
C VAL A 593 -36.93 8.99 54.52
N TYR A 594 -36.68 9.52 55.71
CA TYR A 594 -37.58 9.47 56.86
C TYR A 594 -37.94 10.87 57.37
N CYS A 595 -39.05 10.95 58.11
CA CYS A 595 -39.51 12.16 58.78
C CYS A 595 -39.49 11.94 60.29
N LYS A 596 -38.89 12.87 61.06
CA LYS A 596 -38.90 12.77 62.53
C LYS A 596 -40.35 12.88 63.05
N GLY A 597 -40.82 11.86 63.75
CA GLY A 597 -42.12 11.86 64.42
C GLY A 597 -43.30 11.27 63.63
N ALA A 598 -43.07 10.65 62.46
CA ALA A 598 -44.13 9.94 61.73
C ALA A 598 -43.60 8.65 61.07
N GLU A 599 -43.85 7.51 61.71
CA GLU A 599 -43.61 6.18 61.15
C GLU A 599 -44.83 5.77 60.31
N ASN A 600 -44.65 5.23 59.10
CA ASN A 600 -45.70 4.82 58.13
C ASN A 600 -46.43 5.91 57.29
N ILE A 601 -45.78 7.02 56.93
CA ILE A 601 -46.31 7.92 55.89
C ILE A 601 -45.67 7.58 54.53
N ALA A 602 -46.47 7.59 53.46
CA ALA A 602 -45.96 7.44 52.09
C ALA A 602 -45.05 8.62 51.73
N ILE A 603 -43.76 8.35 51.50
CA ILE A 603 -42.75 9.32 51.09
C ILE A 603 -42.32 9.03 49.65
N SER A 604 -42.32 10.03 48.79
CA SER A 604 -41.93 9.94 47.37
C SER A 604 -40.94 11.04 46.99
N LEU A 605 -40.03 10.79 46.05
CA LEU A 605 -39.10 11.80 45.54
C LEU A 605 -39.75 12.61 44.39
N ALA A 606 -39.50 13.91 44.33
CA ALA A 606 -40.04 14.78 43.29
C ALA A 606 -39.31 14.65 41.94
N ASN A 607 -40.08 14.59 40.85
CA ASN A 607 -39.53 14.58 39.49
C ASN A 607 -39.04 15.97 39.01
N CYS A 608 -39.49 17.07 39.63
CA CYS A 608 -39.14 18.41 39.16
C CYS A 608 -37.69 18.83 39.48
N CYS A 609 -37.13 18.33 40.58
CA CYS A 609 -35.76 18.67 41.02
C CYS A 609 -34.87 17.46 41.29
N THR A 610 -35.39 16.24 41.07
CA THR A 610 -34.69 14.95 41.18
C THR A 610 -33.69 14.92 42.36
N PRO A 611 -34.18 14.94 43.61
CA PRO A 611 -33.31 14.95 44.78
C PRO A 611 -32.56 13.62 44.90
N ILE A 612 -31.27 13.69 45.21
CA ILE A 612 -30.40 12.53 45.41
C ILE A 612 -29.77 12.55 46.82
N PRO A 613 -29.35 11.39 47.35
CA PRO A 613 -28.68 11.33 48.65
C PRO A 613 -27.54 12.34 48.77
N GLY A 614 -27.55 13.13 49.84
CA GLY A 614 -26.60 14.22 50.09
C GLY A 614 -27.05 15.61 49.62
N ASP A 615 -28.19 15.74 48.94
CA ASP A 615 -28.82 17.05 48.72
C ASP A 615 -29.56 17.52 49.99
N ASP A 616 -29.58 18.84 50.22
CA ASP A 616 -30.49 19.47 51.19
C ASP A 616 -31.93 19.29 50.73
N ILE A 617 -32.68 18.45 51.43
CA ILE A 617 -34.06 18.09 51.10
C ILE A 617 -35.09 18.70 52.05
N ILE A 618 -36.30 18.83 51.55
CA ILE A 618 -37.46 19.30 52.28
C ILE A 618 -38.72 18.57 51.80
N GLY A 619 -39.60 18.21 52.72
CA GLY A 619 -40.84 17.50 52.43
C GLY A 619 -41.98 18.47 52.19
N TYR A 620 -42.77 18.23 51.15
CA TYR A 620 -44.00 18.97 50.88
C TYR A 620 -45.22 18.05 51.04
N ILE A 621 -46.20 18.49 51.83
CA ILE A 621 -47.42 17.70 52.09
C ILE A 621 -48.39 17.88 50.92
N THR A 622 -48.53 16.82 50.11
CA THR A 622 -49.45 16.81 48.97
C THR A 622 -50.85 16.33 49.38
N LYS A 623 -51.89 16.81 48.70
CA LYS A 623 -53.26 16.30 48.86
C LYS A 623 -53.38 14.92 48.19
N GLY A 624 -53.08 13.85 48.93
CA GLY A 624 -53.39 12.46 48.54
C GLY A 624 -52.22 11.56 48.14
N LYS A 625 -50.99 12.06 47.97
CA LYS A 625 -49.79 11.24 47.67
C LYS A 625 -48.77 11.17 48.81
N GLY A 626 -49.16 11.63 50.00
CA GLY A 626 -48.28 11.71 51.16
C GLY A 626 -47.28 12.87 51.05
N ILE A 627 -46.06 12.65 51.51
CA ILE A 627 -44.98 13.64 51.51
C ILE A 627 -44.16 13.47 50.24
N THR A 628 -44.03 14.54 49.45
CA THR A 628 -43.12 14.57 48.30
C THR A 628 -41.86 15.34 48.68
N VAL A 629 -40.70 14.73 48.48
CA VAL A 629 -39.40 15.27 48.85
C VAL A 629 -38.85 16.09 47.69
N HIS A 630 -38.50 17.34 47.97
CA HIS A 630 -37.86 18.25 47.01
C HIS A 630 -36.53 18.74 47.55
N ARG A 631 -35.67 19.26 46.66
CA ARG A 631 -34.50 20.02 47.08
C ARG A 631 -34.95 21.34 47.70
N LYS A 632 -34.27 21.81 48.75
CA LYS A 632 -34.59 23.07 49.45
C LYS A 632 -34.60 24.29 48.51
N GLN A 633 -33.82 24.24 47.43
CA GLN A 633 -33.70 25.28 46.40
C GLN A 633 -34.65 25.08 45.20
N CYS A 634 -35.62 24.15 45.27
CA CYS A 634 -36.53 23.89 44.15
C CYS A 634 -37.48 25.08 43.90
N PRO A 635 -37.54 25.65 42.68
CA PRO A 635 -38.40 26.79 42.36
C PRO A 635 -39.88 26.60 42.74
N ASN A 636 -40.36 25.35 42.69
CA ASN A 636 -41.75 25.01 42.98
C ASN A 636 -42.12 25.08 44.47
N ILE A 637 -41.16 25.11 45.40
CA ILE A 637 -41.41 25.10 46.86
C ILE A 637 -40.75 26.24 47.62
N VAL A 638 -39.76 26.93 47.03
CA VAL A 638 -39.02 28.01 47.70
C VAL A 638 -39.92 29.10 48.31
N ASN A 639 -41.12 29.34 47.76
CA ASN A 639 -42.06 30.35 48.25
C ASN A 639 -43.14 29.82 49.21
N GLU A 640 -43.17 28.52 49.48
CA GLU A 640 -44.24 27.86 50.24
C GLU A 640 -43.81 27.64 51.70
N LYS A 641 -44.65 28.03 52.68
CA LYS A 641 -44.28 27.98 54.11
C LYS A 641 -45.19 27.13 54.99
N GLU A 642 -46.45 26.91 54.59
CA GLU A 642 -47.45 26.27 55.47
C GLU A 642 -47.48 24.74 55.38
N ARG A 643 -46.98 24.14 54.29
CA ARG A 643 -47.08 22.69 54.02
C ARG A 643 -45.73 22.00 53.90
N VAL A 644 -44.74 22.54 54.58
CA VAL A 644 -43.34 22.14 54.45
C VAL A 644 -42.90 21.47 55.75
N ILE A 645 -42.26 20.31 55.65
CA ILE A 645 -41.79 19.51 56.79
C ILE A 645 -40.33 19.09 56.59
N GLU A 646 -39.58 18.98 57.69
CA GLU A 646 -38.20 18.52 57.65
C GLU A 646 -38.14 17.00 57.46
N VAL A 647 -37.32 16.58 56.49
CA VAL A 647 -37.10 15.18 56.13
C VAL A 647 -35.60 14.93 56.02
N PHE A 648 -35.17 13.72 56.36
CA PHE A 648 -33.76 13.35 56.43
C PHE A 648 -33.50 12.08 55.61
N TRP A 649 -32.35 11.98 54.96
CA TRP A 649 -31.90 10.76 54.31
C TRP A 649 -31.57 9.69 55.37
N HIS A 650 -31.85 8.42 55.09
CA HIS A 650 -31.36 7.31 55.92
C HIS A 650 -29.84 7.15 55.80
N ASP A 651 -29.18 6.75 56.89
CA ASP A 651 -27.73 6.51 56.91
C ASP A 651 -27.34 5.17 56.24
N ASP A 652 -28.24 4.18 56.24
CA ASP A 652 -28.04 2.83 55.68
C ASP A 652 -28.59 2.67 54.26
N ILE A 653 -28.34 3.63 53.36
CA ILE A 653 -28.76 3.51 51.95
C ILE A 653 -27.70 2.68 51.21
N GLU A 654 -28.01 1.42 50.88
CA GLU A 654 -27.23 0.69 49.87
C GLU A 654 -27.25 1.48 48.56
N PHE A 655 -26.06 1.72 47.98
CA PHE A 655 -25.81 2.61 46.84
C PHE A 655 -26.60 2.22 45.59
N THR A 656 -27.88 2.59 45.56
CA THR A 656 -28.73 2.56 44.38
C THR A 656 -28.41 3.80 43.54
N SER A 657 -28.31 3.61 42.22
CA SER A 657 -28.07 4.74 41.32
C SER A 657 -29.39 5.46 41.03
N TYR A 658 -29.39 6.78 41.18
CA TYR A 658 -30.53 7.66 40.94
C TYR A 658 -30.35 8.41 39.62
N PRO A 659 -31.43 8.57 38.82
CA PRO A 659 -31.37 9.35 37.59
C PRO A 659 -31.31 10.85 37.89
N VAL A 660 -30.37 11.55 37.26
CA VAL A 660 -30.23 13.00 37.32
C VAL A 660 -30.09 13.54 35.91
N ASP A 661 -30.95 14.49 35.55
CA ASP A 661 -30.87 15.20 34.29
C ASP A 661 -29.87 16.35 34.39
N ILE A 662 -28.95 16.42 33.44
CA ILE A 662 -27.88 17.41 33.38
C ILE A 662 -27.84 18.09 32.02
N ILE A 663 -27.41 19.34 32.01
CA ILE A 663 -27.17 20.13 30.82
C ILE A 663 -25.72 20.63 30.83
N ILE A 664 -25.05 20.45 29.71
CA ILE A 664 -23.66 20.82 29.47
C ILE A 664 -23.67 21.84 28.33
N GLU A 665 -23.14 23.02 28.59
CA GLU A 665 -22.97 24.09 27.60
C GLU A 665 -21.48 24.29 27.33
N ALA A 666 -21.15 24.25 26.05
CA ALA A 666 -19.78 24.27 25.57
C ALA A 666 -19.65 25.04 24.25
N SER A 667 -18.43 25.46 23.91
CA SER A 667 -18.12 25.91 22.55
C SER A 667 -18.07 24.72 21.61
N ASP A 668 -18.71 24.84 20.45
CA ASP A 668 -18.79 23.78 19.45
C ASP A 668 -17.40 23.54 18.83
N ARG A 669 -16.92 22.30 18.90
CA ARG A 669 -15.65 21.88 18.31
C ARG A 669 -15.68 20.40 17.95
N ASN A 670 -14.79 20.03 17.03
CA ASN A 670 -14.61 18.65 16.63
C ASN A 670 -14.35 17.75 17.86
N ASN A 671 -15.03 16.62 17.89
CA ASN A 671 -14.93 15.56 18.90
C ASN A 671 -15.41 15.90 20.32
N LEU A 672 -16.08 17.05 20.53
CA LEU A 672 -16.60 17.42 21.86
C LEU A 672 -17.51 16.35 22.49
N LEU A 673 -18.43 15.77 21.72
CA LEU A 673 -19.34 14.72 22.22
C LEU A 673 -18.58 13.45 22.63
N MET A 674 -17.51 13.10 21.90
CA MET A 674 -16.68 11.93 22.22
C MET A 674 -15.93 12.15 23.55
N ASP A 675 -15.41 13.36 23.78
CA ASP A 675 -14.74 13.70 25.05
C ASP A 675 -15.69 13.58 26.25
N VAL A 676 -16.94 14.06 26.10
CA VAL A 676 -17.97 13.93 27.14
C VAL A 676 -18.33 12.47 27.41
N MET A 677 -18.52 11.67 26.35
CA MET A 677 -18.80 10.23 26.48
C MET A 677 -17.63 9.45 27.10
N PHE A 678 -16.39 9.84 26.80
CA PHE A 678 -15.19 9.26 27.38
C PHE A 678 -15.14 9.49 28.90
N VAL A 679 -15.48 10.70 29.37
CA VAL A 679 -15.56 11.00 30.81
C VAL A 679 -16.60 10.13 31.50
N PHE A 680 -17.79 9.92 30.92
CA PHE A 680 -18.81 9.05 31.50
C PHE A 680 -18.35 7.59 31.58
N ASN A 681 -17.77 7.06 30.50
CA ASN A 681 -17.33 5.67 30.43
C ASN A 681 -16.17 5.39 31.40
N ASN A 682 -15.15 6.26 31.42
CA ASN A 682 -13.99 6.10 32.31
C ASN A 682 -14.38 6.15 33.80
N ASN A 683 -15.47 6.86 34.13
CA ASN A 683 -16.00 6.96 35.49
C ASN A 683 -17.14 5.98 35.78
N LYS A 684 -17.41 5.01 34.90
CA LYS A 684 -18.46 3.99 35.04
C LYS A 684 -19.85 4.60 35.34
N VAL A 685 -20.17 5.73 34.72
CA VAL A 685 -21.45 6.42 34.88
C VAL A 685 -22.42 5.91 33.81
N GLY A 686 -23.55 5.34 34.24
CA GLY A 686 -24.62 4.94 33.31
C GLY A 686 -25.31 6.16 32.72
N VAL A 687 -25.54 6.15 31.40
CA VAL A 687 -26.26 7.21 30.68
C VAL A 687 -27.53 6.59 30.08
N ASN A 688 -28.71 7.07 30.48
CA ASN A 688 -29.98 6.54 30.00
C ASN A 688 -30.42 7.23 28.71
N ASN A 689 -30.32 8.56 28.67
CA ASN A 689 -30.69 9.39 27.53
C ASN A 689 -29.59 10.43 27.28
N LEU A 690 -29.33 10.73 26.01
CA LEU A 690 -28.40 11.78 25.60
C LEU A 690 -28.90 12.45 24.32
N HIS A 691 -28.94 13.78 24.34
CA HIS A 691 -29.24 14.61 23.18
C HIS A 691 -28.20 15.73 23.08
N ALA A 692 -27.62 15.92 21.90
CA ALA A 692 -26.70 16.99 21.61
C ALA A 692 -27.28 17.90 20.52
N ARG A 693 -27.17 19.21 20.70
CA ARG A 693 -27.56 20.22 19.72
C ARG A 693 -26.42 21.21 19.54
N SER A 694 -25.99 21.44 18.31
CA SER A 694 -25.10 22.54 17.95
C SER A 694 -25.91 23.72 17.44
N ASN A 695 -25.47 24.93 17.75
CA ASN A 695 -26.00 26.17 17.22
C ASN A 695 -24.92 26.84 16.36
N PRO A 696 -25.03 26.77 15.02
CA PRO A 696 -24.02 27.30 14.10
C PRO A 696 -23.85 28.82 14.16
N GLN A 697 -24.85 29.57 14.65
CA GLN A 697 -24.83 31.04 14.63
C GLN A 697 -23.95 31.65 15.71
N ASN A 698 -23.78 30.96 16.83
CA ASN A 698 -22.98 31.43 17.98
C ASN A 698 -21.88 30.43 18.38
N LEU A 699 -21.62 29.42 17.53
CA LEU A 699 -20.60 28.38 17.74
C LEU A 699 -20.71 27.72 19.12
N SER A 700 -21.95 27.49 19.61
CA SER A 700 -22.19 26.84 20.88
C SER A 700 -22.84 25.47 20.71
N ALA A 701 -22.53 24.56 21.63
CA ALA A 701 -23.10 23.23 21.72
C ALA A 701 -23.77 23.05 23.09
N THR A 702 -24.96 22.47 23.07
CA THR A 702 -25.71 22.11 24.26
C THR A 702 -25.96 20.60 24.28
N ILE A 703 -25.51 19.93 25.32
CA ILE A 703 -25.68 18.48 25.51
C ILE A 703 -26.54 18.27 26.75
N SER A 704 -27.71 17.65 26.58
CA SER A 704 -28.58 17.23 27.68
C SER A 704 -28.47 15.72 27.86
N ALA A 705 -28.23 15.26 29.08
CA ALA A 705 -28.09 13.83 29.39
C ALA A 705 -28.77 13.46 30.71
N THR A 706 -29.34 12.26 30.78
CA THR A 706 -29.84 11.64 32.01
C THR A 706 -28.79 10.65 32.50
N ILE A 707 -28.09 11.00 33.58
CA ILE A 707 -27.01 10.18 34.15
C ILE A 707 -27.44 9.50 35.44
N MET A 708 -26.91 8.31 35.70
CA MET A 708 -27.18 7.52 36.90
C MET A 708 -26.06 7.73 37.91
N VAL A 709 -26.36 8.36 39.05
CA VAL A 709 -25.39 8.70 40.10
C VAL A 709 -25.84 8.22 41.48
N SER A 710 -24.89 7.84 42.33
CA SER A 710 -25.15 7.33 43.68
C SER A 710 -25.54 8.42 44.67
N ASP A 711 -24.80 9.53 44.67
CA ASP A 711 -24.89 10.59 45.67
C ASP A 711 -24.48 11.96 45.10
N ALA A 712 -24.77 13.02 45.85
CA ALA A 712 -24.44 14.39 45.47
C ALA A 712 -22.93 14.63 45.33
N LYS A 713 -22.10 13.90 46.10
CA LYS A 713 -20.63 13.98 46.01
C LYS A 713 -20.13 13.43 44.68
N ARG A 714 -20.56 12.23 44.28
CA ARG A 714 -20.18 11.64 42.99
C ARG A 714 -20.61 12.51 41.82
N LEU A 715 -21.79 13.12 41.90
CA LEU A 715 -22.25 14.05 40.88
C LEU A 715 -21.36 15.30 40.79
N HIS A 716 -20.93 15.85 41.92
CA HIS A 716 -20.02 16.99 41.95
C HIS A 716 -18.64 16.65 41.35
N ASP A 717 -18.12 15.45 41.62
CA ASP A 717 -16.89 14.95 41.03
C ASP A 717 -17.02 14.88 39.49
N ILE A 718 -18.13 14.33 39.00
CA ILE A 718 -18.44 14.26 37.55
C ILE A 718 -18.54 15.67 36.95
N PHE A 719 -19.17 16.62 37.63
CA PHE A 719 -19.27 18.01 37.15
C PHE A 719 -17.89 18.67 37.03
N THR A 720 -17.01 18.41 37.98
CA THR A 720 -15.64 18.93 37.97
C THR A 720 -14.84 18.35 36.80
N LEU A 721 -14.98 17.04 36.56
CA LEU A 721 -14.35 16.37 35.42
C LEU A 721 -14.88 16.88 34.06
N LEU A 722 -16.20 17.06 33.94
CA LEU A 722 -16.81 17.60 32.71
C LEU A 722 -16.36 19.04 32.43
N LYS A 723 -16.20 19.87 33.46
CA LYS A 723 -15.63 21.23 33.32
C LYS A 723 -14.15 21.24 32.94
N GLY A 724 -13.43 20.14 33.17
CA GLY A 724 -12.04 19.97 32.72
C GLY A 724 -11.91 19.78 31.21
N ILE A 725 -13.01 19.45 30.51
CA ILE A 725 -13.02 19.30 29.05
C ILE A 725 -12.88 20.69 28.42
N THR A 726 -11.86 20.85 27.58
CA THR A 726 -11.63 22.09 26.83
C THR A 726 -12.88 22.47 26.02
N GLY A 727 -13.43 23.65 26.28
CA GLY A 727 -14.63 24.17 25.62
C GLY A 727 -15.91 24.09 26.46
N VAL A 728 -15.96 23.25 27.51
CA VAL A 728 -17.10 23.22 28.45
C VAL A 728 -16.98 24.37 29.44
N TYR A 729 -17.95 25.28 29.45
CA TYR A 729 -17.95 26.42 30.39
C TYR A 729 -19.08 26.36 31.42
N ARG A 730 -20.17 25.62 31.16
CA ARG A 730 -21.26 25.44 32.14
C ARG A 730 -21.73 23.99 32.18
N VAL A 731 -21.86 23.46 33.39
CA VAL A 731 -22.52 22.18 33.67
C VAL A 731 -23.47 22.41 34.83
N SER A 732 -24.74 22.10 34.63
CA SER A 732 -25.79 22.28 35.64
C SER A 732 -26.78 21.13 35.61
N ARG A 733 -27.43 20.87 36.75
CA ARG A 733 -28.59 19.98 36.79
C ARG A 733 -29.77 20.67 36.09
N LEU A 734 -30.54 19.90 35.33
CA LEU A 734 -31.79 20.37 34.76
C LEU A 734 -32.86 20.39 35.86
N ILE A 735 -33.61 21.48 35.95
CA ILE A 735 -34.79 21.59 36.82
C ILE A 735 -35.99 21.64 35.87
N HIS A 736 -36.99 20.79 36.12
CA HIS A 736 -38.20 20.64 35.29
C HIS A 736 -39.37 21.46 35.81
#